data_AF-A0A933U075-F1
#
_entry.id   AF-A0A933U075-F1
#
_cell.length_a   1.000
_cell.length_b   1.000
_cell.length_c   1.000
_cell.angle_alpha   90.00
_cell.angle_beta   90.00
_cell.angle_gamma   90.00
#
_symmetry.space_group_name_H-M   'P 1'
#
loop_
_entity.id
_entity.type
_entity.pdbx_description
1 polymer ?
#
loop_
_entity_poly.entity_id
_entity_poly.type
_entity_poly.pdbx_seq_one_letter_code
_entity_poly.pdbx_strand_id
1 'polypeptide(L)'
;MTLLLAGCLDHRPSSSSQASNPVGTMIDHPDFDPLSPEVGSRRLIVEDNQAGGASQLKIVNAYWARLARVRDQLGALQQSGMPIGEDIVSDGIDFDVTTNAITLETTVTILHPYTPSLVVGGLESSPYQRAFQRLDRNLTPINDKSLDPSELPPFSLVPRNSAMVLQFNDLLDPTTIGTETLHLFVGYPPTTPMEALVFADINHGDARDTNGDGIDEFYTTRIVIDPSITPLEAANASASPNVTGLPASVTPNQPNVVVRIPTRVDGASGQNELLRNLSGHAVAFNSNGSTDDQSVTHDVVRAVRSGGNTAITGDSSNGFLQDTAPPKVLGTQPVVIGTPSGGPDVFISSVTFLTPSCAMPTKVGDVLQQPGVFAEVTAVALPVGSQIAEVHYRVVFPAGAFLSAGQGALSTVWDPVVNLNKQACFVRFPSITTPPATGVATDSAVIVRFNEPMDPASINAFETFTVTNFDPSGAAPANPERGYVVGHVTPTSDASEYRLEPTLPMRHTSAASEAYWANVPASAAGPFDLAGNPLTNALPPVLFTLDPTDATVSSGSLVLRFPSADEIPPLTTGAPVGPELRGQFQVNFTTGQLEPREVVRSSLPVDRTRTTVNAMTPTTGAQFPLTQLGCKLMTVWRYIDVGFVVNDDRTTNMDVEGLSWAPLGGNVVADVYDAFRISLSHSSRLPDEGQFVDAMGNVIIYPASGLLTTFDQNYLNTATDPPRIVHPRERGYTVSPSDRFVATTGTVMVPYPLNRGIPPEDKLFYTWRDTSILSKAGLDSAGLEMAITFNLGLPTVTPAPAGPGTLVGGNGAAWGNNGNPVVTPQVPTIGLPLLMEFRCYPDSSALGLNVFDASLVTLNGAPRTLAFAAGGVGPGGVPVIRDPDLQTLAAGGFNPGSTPTGASTIGLVNAFYLGQLDLVSRVSRAHTIWFDTPNVNAPRYATPVVDPAPERQPTDTAITLAFRGASLITGAPAAAAMNNANALDPYGDGAGVTLHSSSAGGIWSSDMSSINGAELFQARVTFISNAQTTLRPTLSALGFAYRQ
;
A
#
# COMPACT_ATOMS: atom_id res chain seq x y z
N MET A 1 -16.06 -64.16 18.26
CA MET A 1 -17.43 -63.61 18.34
C MET A 1 -17.30 -62.09 18.26
N THR A 2 -16.91 -61.55 17.10
CA THR A 2 -17.79 -60.93 16.06
C THR A 2 -18.73 -59.86 16.60
N LEU A 3 -18.46 -58.58 16.27
CA LEU A 3 -19.33 -57.78 15.39
C LEU A 3 -18.61 -56.49 14.96
N LEU A 4 -18.49 -56.31 13.64
CA LEU A 4 -18.16 -55.03 12.98
C LEU A 4 -19.36 -54.08 13.11
N LEU A 5 -19.09 -52.79 13.29
CA LEU A 5 -20.03 -51.70 12.99
C LEU A 5 -19.32 -50.75 12.01
N ALA A 6 -19.57 -50.98 10.73
CA ALA A 6 -19.47 -49.98 9.68
C ALA A 6 -20.85 -49.30 9.58
N GLY A 7 -20.89 -47.98 9.53
CA GLY A 7 -22.13 -47.24 9.30
C GLY A 7 -22.02 -45.74 9.52
N CYS A 8 -22.30 -45.01 8.44
CA CYS A 8 -22.78 -43.62 8.36
C CYS A 8 -21.75 -42.50 8.29
N LEU A 9 -21.26 -42.22 7.08
CA LEU A 9 -21.11 -40.87 6.50
C LEU A 9 -21.02 -41.03 4.96
N ASP A 10 -22.13 -41.41 4.33
CA ASP A 10 -22.27 -41.28 2.87
C ASP A 10 -23.70 -40.82 2.60
N HIS A 11 -23.86 -39.50 2.47
CA HIS A 11 -25.10 -38.87 2.04
C HIS A 11 -24.83 -38.20 0.70
N ARG A 12 -24.45 -39.01 -0.30
CA ARG A 12 -24.59 -38.63 -1.71
C ARG A 12 -26.02 -38.96 -2.11
N PRO A 13 -26.85 -37.99 -2.54
CA PRO A 13 -28.10 -38.34 -3.21
C PRO A 13 -27.75 -39.19 -4.43
N SER A 14 -28.47 -40.28 -4.67
CA SER A 14 -28.26 -41.15 -5.82
C SER A 14 -28.56 -40.39 -7.12
N SER A 15 -27.57 -39.74 -7.71
CA SER A 15 -27.54 -39.47 -9.15
C SER A 15 -27.34 -40.81 -9.85
N SER A 16 -28.22 -41.15 -10.78
CA SER A 16 -27.98 -42.26 -11.70
C SER A 16 -26.87 -41.81 -12.66
N SER A 17 -25.61 -42.07 -12.29
CA SER A 17 -24.47 -41.91 -13.20
C SER A 17 -24.78 -42.57 -14.53
N GLN A 18 -24.60 -41.84 -15.64
CA GLN A 18 -24.71 -42.37 -17.00
C GLN A 18 -23.35 -42.35 -17.72
N ALA A 19 -22.25 -42.33 -16.97
CA ALA A 19 -20.91 -42.37 -17.50
C ALA A 19 -20.74 -43.54 -18.49
N SER A 20 -20.03 -43.28 -19.60
CA SER A 20 -19.74 -44.28 -20.63
C SER A 20 -18.81 -45.37 -20.10
N ASN A 21 -17.93 -44.98 -19.18
CA ASN A 21 -16.99 -45.89 -18.51
C ASN A 21 -17.26 -45.94 -16.99
N PRO A 22 -16.76 -46.96 -16.27
CA PRO A 22 -16.98 -47.06 -14.83
C PRO A 22 -16.29 -45.92 -14.05
N VAL A 23 -17.07 -45.16 -13.28
CA VAL A 23 -16.59 -44.05 -12.44
C VAL A 23 -15.47 -44.50 -11.49
N GLY A 24 -14.43 -43.69 -11.38
CA GLY A 24 -13.25 -43.91 -10.54
C GLY A 24 -12.20 -44.82 -11.17
N THR A 25 -12.43 -45.33 -12.39
CA THR A 25 -11.41 -46.13 -13.11
C THR A 25 -10.47 -45.23 -13.90
N MET A 26 -9.23 -45.71 -14.08
CA MET A 26 -8.24 -45.06 -14.93
C MET A 26 -8.13 -45.82 -16.24
N ILE A 27 -8.40 -45.15 -17.36
CA ILE A 27 -8.39 -45.72 -18.72
C ILE A 27 -7.32 -45.06 -19.60
N ASP A 28 -7.00 -45.65 -20.76
CA ASP A 28 -6.14 -45.05 -21.77
C ASP A 28 -6.75 -43.73 -22.27
N HIS A 29 -5.94 -42.68 -22.40
CA HIS A 29 -6.43 -41.41 -22.93
C HIS A 29 -6.56 -41.51 -24.46
N PRO A 30 -7.74 -41.24 -25.06
CA PRO A 30 -7.95 -41.42 -26.50
C PRO A 30 -7.06 -40.49 -27.33
N ASP A 31 -6.81 -39.27 -26.85
CA ASP A 31 -5.97 -38.28 -27.54
C ASP A 31 -4.45 -38.45 -27.33
N PHE A 32 -4.00 -39.53 -26.68
CA PHE A 32 -2.56 -39.74 -26.45
C PHE A 32 -1.81 -40.09 -27.73
N ASP A 33 -0.79 -39.29 -28.09
CA ASP A 33 0.10 -39.57 -29.21
C ASP A 33 1.37 -40.33 -28.75
N PRO A 34 1.53 -41.63 -29.08
CA PRO A 34 2.72 -42.39 -28.71
C PRO A 34 4.00 -41.93 -29.41
N LEU A 35 3.91 -41.16 -30.51
CA LEU A 35 5.07 -40.56 -31.19
C LEU A 35 5.55 -39.29 -30.50
N SER A 36 4.70 -38.69 -29.67
CA SER A 36 4.99 -37.49 -28.89
C SER A 36 4.72 -37.75 -27.40
N PRO A 37 5.39 -38.74 -26.76
CA PRO A 37 5.04 -39.25 -25.43
C PRO A 37 5.23 -38.23 -24.30
N GLU A 38 5.80 -37.06 -24.61
CA GLU A 38 6.03 -35.93 -23.72
C GLU A 38 4.95 -34.84 -23.84
N VAL A 39 3.92 -35.06 -24.66
CA VAL A 39 2.80 -34.14 -24.91
C VAL A 39 1.49 -34.78 -24.43
N GLY A 40 0.81 -34.12 -23.49
CA GLY A 40 -0.48 -34.57 -22.96
C GLY A 40 -0.40 -35.68 -21.91
N SER A 41 -1.57 -36.20 -21.56
CA SER A 41 -1.76 -37.24 -20.55
C SER A 41 -1.90 -38.61 -21.19
N ARG A 42 -1.28 -39.64 -20.61
CA ARG A 42 -1.39 -41.03 -21.12
C ARG A 42 -2.70 -41.70 -20.71
N ARG A 43 -3.30 -41.21 -19.63
CA ARG A 43 -4.41 -41.85 -18.94
C ARG A 43 -5.39 -40.78 -18.45
N LEU A 44 -6.67 -41.12 -18.32
CA LEU A 44 -7.67 -40.26 -17.68
C LEU A 44 -8.38 -41.00 -16.54
N ILE A 45 -8.88 -40.24 -15.57
CA ILE A 45 -9.73 -40.70 -14.48
C ILE A 45 -11.19 -40.46 -14.87
N VAL A 46 -12.00 -41.52 -14.87
CA VAL A 46 -13.42 -41.43 -15.20
C VAL A 46 -14.19 -40.83 -14.02
N GLU A 47 -14.89 -39.72 -14.23
CA GLU A 47 -15.72 -39.07 -13.20
C GLU A 47 -17.21 -39.32 -13.39
N ASP A 48 -18.00 -39.08 -12.33
CA ASP A 48 -19.46 -39.16 -12.43
C ASP A 48 -19.98 -38.08 -13.38
N ASN A 49 -20.73 -38.50 -14.40
CA ASN A 49 -21.27 -37.62 -15.44
C ASN A 49 -22.59 -38.19 -16.01
N GLN A 50 -23.29 -37.40 -16.82
CA GLN A 50 -24.54 -37.78 -17.49
C GLN A 50 -24.35 -37.94 -19.00
N ALA A 51 -23.16 -38.37 -19.42
CA ALA A 51 -22.75 -38.49 -20.82
C ALA A 51 -23.04 -37.21 -21.64
N GLY A 52 -22.83 -36.03 -21.08
CA GLY A 52 -23.09 -34.74 -21.74
C GLY A 52 -24.58 -34.40 -21.92
N GLY A 53 -25.49 -35.22 -21.39
CA GLY A 53 -26.94 -35.12 -21.57
C GLY A 53 -27.70 -34.42 -20.44
N ALA A 54 -27.02 -33.82 -19.47
CA ALA A 54 -27.67 -33.14 -18.34
C ALA A 54 -28.51 -31.94 -18.83
N SER A 55 -29.77 -31.86 -18.41
CA SER A 55 -30.64 -30.73 -18.74
C SER A 55 -30.34 -29.46 -17.92
N GLN A 56 -29.52 -29.58 -16.87
CA GLN A 56 -29.03 -28.48 -16.05
C GLN A 56 -27.56 -28.72 -15.72
N LEU A 57 -26.68 -27.94 -16.35
CA LEU A 57 -25.25 -27.94 -16.04
C LEU A 57 -25.01 -27.18 -14.73
N LYS A 58 -24.35 -27.82 -13.77
CA LYS A 58 -24.14 -27.30 -12.40
C LYS A 58 -22.73 -27.57 -11.93
N ILE A 59 -22.21 -26.65 -11.12
CA ILE A 59 -20.97 -26.85 -10.37
C ILE A 59 -21.32 -27.77 -9.19
N VAL A 60 -20.67 -28.93 -9.12
CA VAL A 60 -20.84 -29.88 -8.01
C VAL A 60 -19.78 -29.69 -6.93
N ASN A 61 -18.56 -29.32 -7.30
CA ASN A 61 -17.49 -29.01 -6.37
C ASN A 61 -16.58 -27.92 -6.94
N ALA A 62 -15.89 -27.23 -6.04
CA ALA A 62 -14.80 -26.33 -6.37
C ALA A 62 -13.64 -26.60 -5.43
N TYR A 63 -12.41 -26.57 -5.95
CA TYR A 63 -11.19 -26.83 -5.20
C TYR A 63 -10.11 -25.83 -5.58
N TRP A 64 -9.04 -25.77 -4.79
CA TRP A 64 -7.76 -25.27 -5.28
C TRP A 64 -6.69 -26.37 -5.21
N ALA A 65 -5.70 -26.28 -6.08
CA ALA A 65 -4.68 -27.30 -6.29
C ALA A 65 -3.35 -26.72 -6.78
N ARG A 66 -2.28 -27.51 -6.69
CA ARG A 66 -1.03 -27.28 -7.42
C ARG A 66 -1.11 -28.03 -8.76
N LEU A 67 -0.65 -27.44 -9.86
CA LEU A 67 -0.53 -28.15 -11.13
C LEU A 67 0.83 -28.83 -11.24
N ALA A 68 0.86 -30.07 -11.68
CA ALA A 68 2.10 -30.82 -11.85
C ALA A 68 2.08 -31.79 -13.03
N ARG A 69 3.27 -32.09 -13.54
CA ARG A 69 3.50 -33.27 -14.39
C ARG A 69 3.79 -34.47 -13.53
N VAL A 70 3.15 -35.59 -13.84
CA VAL A 70 3.36 -36.84 -13.10
C VAL A 70 4.19 -37.78 -13.94
N ARG A 71 5.32 -38.22 -13.41
CA ARG A 71 6.20 -39.25 -14.01
C ARG A 71 6.22 -40.50 -13.16
N ASP A 72 6.48 -41.65 -13.78
CA ASP A 72 6.77 -42.88 -13.03
C ASP A 72 8.26 -43.00 -12.66
N GLN A 73 8.62 -44.06 -11.94
CA GLN A 73 10.00 -44.30 -11.50
C GLN A 73 11.01 -44.41 -12.66
N LEU A 74 10.56 -44.75 -13.86
CA LEU A 74 11.41 -44.85 -15.05
C LEU A 74 11.57 -43.50 -15.76
N GLY A 75 10.95 -42.44 -15.24
CA GLY A 75 10.97 -41.10 -15.78
C GLY A 75 9.98 -40.87 -16.92
N ALA A 76 9.09 -41.83 -17.21
CA ALA A 76 8.11 -41.66 -18.28
C ALA A 76 6.96 -40.76 -17.82
N LEU A 77 6.56 -39.78 -18.64
CA LEU A 77 5.40 -38.94 -18.39
C LEU A 77 4.12 -39.79 -18.38
N GLN A 78 3.32 -39.64 -17.34
CA GLN A 78 2.04 -40.33 -17.16
C GLN A 78 0.87 -39.35 -17.23
N GLN A 79 0.99 -38.19 -16.57
CA GLN A 79 0.00 -37.11 -16.62
C GLN A 79 0.65 -35.76 -16.86
N SER A 80 -0.05 -34.90 -17.60
CA SER A 80 0.35 -33.51 -17.84
C SER A 80 -0.68 -32.56 -17.21
N GLY A 81 -0.18 -31.54 -16.50
CA GLY A 81 -1.02 -30.51 -15.89
C GLY A 81 -2.05 -31.05 -14.88
N MET A 82 -1.73 -32.12 -14.15
CA MET A 82 -2.64 -32.75 -13.20
C MET A 82 -2.78 -31.86 -11.95
N PRO A 83 -4.02 -31.55 -11.51
CA PRO A 83 -4.25 -30.93 -10.21
C PRO A 83 -3.91 -31.93 -9.09
N ILE A 84 -3.00 -31.52 -8.21
CA ILE A 84 -2.57 -32.31 -7.04
C ILE A 84 -2.78 -31.53 -5.73
N GLY A 85 -2.99 -32.27 -4.64
CA GLY A 85 -3.11 -31.72 -3.30
C GLY A 85 -1.80 -31.10 -2.81
N GLU A 86 -1.90 -30.09 -1.94
CA GLU A 86 -0.73 -29.49 -1.29
C GLU A 86 -0.01 -30.47 -0.36
N ASP A 87 -0.68 -31.53 0.10
CA ASP A 87 -0.11 -32.59 0.93
C ASP A 87 0.86 -33.51 0.17
N ILE A 88 0.96 -33.39 -1.16
CA ILE A 88 1.91 -34.13 -1.98
C ILE A 88 3.28 -33.46 -1.92
N VAL A 89 4.17 -34.04 -1.11
CA VAL A 89 5.55 -33.60 -0.90
C VAL A 89 6.54 -34.75 -1.09
N SER A 90 7.82 -34.44 -1.34
CA SER A 90 8.86 -35.48 -1.40
C SER A 90 8.95 -36.24 -0.07
N ASP A 91 8.70 -37.54 -0.09
CA ASP A 91 8.72 -38.41 1.09
C ASP A 91 9.79 -39.52 1.00
N GLY A 92 10.42 -39.68 -0.18
CA GLY A 92 11.42 -40.71 -0.45
C GLY A 92 10.84 -42.14 -0.47
N ILE A 93 9.51 -42.28 -0.45
CA ILE A 93 8.80 -43.56 -0.44
C ILE A 93 7.89 -43.67 -1.67
N ASP A 94 6.94 -42.74 -1.80
CA ASP A 94 5.94 -42.72 -2.87
C ASP A 94 6.19 -41.57 -3.85
N PHE A 95 6.69 -40.42 -3.37
CA PHE A 95 6.80 -39.21 -4.18
C PHE A 95 8.18 -38.54 -4.08
N ASP A 96 8.64 -38.02 -5.21
CA ASP A 96 9.68 -37.02 -5.32
C ASP A 96 9.15 -35.84 -6.14
N VAL A 97 9.04 -34.66 -5.52
CA VAL A 97 8.49 -33.43 -6.09
C VAL A 97 9.64 -32.46 -6.34
N THR A 98 9.79 -32.03 -7.59
CA THR A 98 10.83 -31.08 -8.00
C THR A 98 10.25 -29.98 -8.88
N THR A 99 10.68 -28.74 -8.66
CA THR A 99 10.33 -27.60 -9.51
C THR A 99 11.56 -27.10 -10.24
N ASN A 100 11.44 -26.89 -11.55
CA ASN A 100 12.54 -26.37 -12.34
C ASN A 100 12.69 -24.86 -12.13
N ALA A 101 13.90 -24.42 -11.78
CA ALA A 101 14.24 -23.03 -11.49
C ALA A 101 14.08 -22.03 -12.66
N ILE A 102 13.85 -22.50 -13.89
CA ILE A 102 13.74 -21.64 -15.06
C ILE A 102 12.38 -21.77 -15.72
N THR A 103 11.88 -22.99 -15.88
CA THR A 103 10.53 -23.21 -16.46
C THR A 103 9.42 -23.04 -15.43
N LEU A 104 9.74 -23.04 -14.13
CA LEU A 104 8.79 -23.04 -13.00
C LEU A 104 7.81 -24.24 -12.99
N GLU A 105 8.04 -25.21 -13.87
CA GLU A 105 7.23 -26.41 -13.99
C GLU A 105 7.48 -27.35 -12.81
N THR A 106 6.40 -27.76 -12.14
CA THR A 106 6.47 -28.75 -11.06
C THR A 106 6.30 -30.16 -11.63
N THR A 107 7.19 -31.07 -11.25
CA THR A 107 7.13 -32.49 -11.57
C THR A 107 7.01 -33.31 -10.30
N VAL A 108 6.07 -34.25 -10.28
CA VAL A 108 5.96 -35.31 -9.27
C VAL A 108 6.38 -36.63 -9.90
N THR A 109 7.47 -37.20 -9.41
CA THR A 109 7.88 -38.56 -9.76
C THR A 109 7.29 -39.52 -8.74
N ILE A 110 6.43 -40.43 -9.19
CA ILE A 110 5.97 -41.56 -8.38
C ILE A 110 7.13 -42.57 -8.33
N LEU A 111 7.62 -42.87 -7.14
CA LEU A 111 8.80 -43.71 -6.92
C LEU A 111 8.56 -45.22 -7.14
N HIS A 112 7.43 -45.56 -7.77
CA HIS A 112 7.03 -46.90 -8.18
C HIS A 112 6.91 -46.96 -9.72
N PRO A 113 7.29 -48.08 -10.36
CA PRO A 113 7.09 -48.23 -11.78
C PRO A 113 5.59 -48.39 -12.08
N TYR A 114 5.15 -47.88 -13.23
CA TYR A 114 3.76 -48.02 -13.63
C TYR A 114 3.34 -49.51 -13.66
N THR A 115 2.26 -49.80 -12.96
CA THR A 115 1.60 -51.11 -12.99
C THR A 115 0.08 -50.90 -13.10
N PRO A 116 -0.63 -51.63 -13.99
CA PRO A 116 -2.08 -51.51 -14.11
C PRO A 116 -2.78 -51.80 -12.78
N SER A 117 -3.97 -51.20 -12.60
CA SER A 117 -4.83 -51.48 -11.45
C SER A 117 -5.13 -52.97 -11.36
N LEU A 118 -4.95 -53.52 -10.16
CA LEU A 118 -5.28 -54.90 -9.84
C LEU A 118 -5.90 -54.94 -8.44
N VAL A 119 -7.22 -55.06 -8.40
CA VAL A 119 -7.97 -55.15 -7.14
C VAL A 119 -8.02 -56.60 -6.68
N VAL A 120 -7.37 -56.92 -5.56
CA VAL A 120 -7.39 -58.25 -4.92
C VAL A 120 -8.07 -58.15 -3.56
N GLY A 121 -9.21 -58.83 -3.40
CA GLY A 121 -9.98 -58.77 -2.14
C GLY A 121 -10.56 -57.39 -1.83
N GLY A 122 -10.80 -56.56 -2.84
CA GLY A 122 -11.33 -55.20 -2.70
C GLY A 122 -10.29 -54.12 -2.41
N LEU A 123 -9.00 -54.45 -2.42
CA LEU A 123 -7.88 -53.52 -2.20
C LEU A 123 -7.03 -53.40 -3.46
N GLU A 124 -6.60 -52.16 -3.77
CA GLU A 124 -5.66 -51.89 -4.85
C GLU A 124 -4.27 -52.44 -4.50
N SER A 125 -3.80 -53.41 -5.29
CA SER A 125 -2.53 -54.11 -5.03
C SER A 125 -1.32 -53.42 -5.68
N SER A 126 -1.52 -52.60 -6.72
CA SER A 126 -0.44 -51.82 -7.34
C SER A 126 0.02 -50.67 -6.43
N PRO A 127 1.33 -50.61 -6.06
CA PRO A 127 1.89 -49.46 -5.35
C PRO A 127 1.75 -48.14 -6.12
N TYR A 128 1.97 -48.17 -7.43
CA TYR A 128 1.80 -47.01 -8.30
C TYR A 128 0.37 -46.49 -8.23
N GLN A 129 -0.64 -47.35 -8.37
CA GLN A 129 -2.05 -46.92 -8.34
C GLN A 129 -2.45 -46.35 -6.98
N ARG A 130 -1.96 -46.94 -5.88
CA ARG A 130 -2.20 -46.37 -4.54
C ARG A 130 -1.58 -44.99 -4.36
N ALA A 131 -0.36 -44.78 -4.86
CA ALA A 131 0.29 -43.47 -4.83
C ALA A 131 -0.44 -42.48 -5.76
N PHE A 132 -0.78 -42.90 -6.97
CA PHE A 132 -1.51 -42.09 -7.95
C PHE A 132 -2.87 -41.61 -7.41
N GLN A 133 -3.66 -42.51 -6.82
CA GLN A 133 -4.95 -42.17 -6.21
C GLN A 133 -4.86 -41.19 -5.02
N ARG A 134 -3.67 -40.93 -4.48
CA ARG A 134 -3.50 -39.92 -3.42
C ARG A 134 -3.32 -38.52 -4.00
N LEU A 135 -2.88 -38.39 -5.25
CA LEU A 135 -2.50 -37.10 -5.84
C LEU A 135 -3.62 -36.08 -5.77
N ASP A 136 -4.86 -36.45 -6.09
CA ASP A 136 -6.03 -35.58 -6.12
C ASP A 136 -7.07 -35.90 -5.02
N ARG A 137 -6.74 -36.79 -4.08
CA ARG A 137 -7.69 -37.23 -3.02
C ARG A 137 -8.01 -36.13 -2.02
N ASN A 138 -7.02 -35.30 -1.72
CA ASN A 138 -7.07 -34.29 -0.66
C ASN A 138 -7.00 -32.87 -1.24
N LEU A 139 -7.56 -32.64 -2.43
CA LEU A 139 -7.73 -31.28 -2.95
C LEU A 139 -8.54 -30.45 -1.95
N THR A 140 -8.08 -29.23 -1.67
CA THR A 140 -8.72 -28.38 -0.65
C THR A 140 -10.00 -27.77 -1.22
N PRO A 141 -11.16 -27.97 -0.57
CA PRO A 141 -12.43 -27.47 -1.09
C PRO A 141 -12.58 -25.96 -0.94
N ILE A 142 -13.19 -25.35 -1.96
CA ILE A 142 -13.68 -23.97 -1.95
C ILE A 142 -15.16 -24.00 -1.57
N ASN A 143 -15.50 -23.35 -0.47
CA ASN A 143 -16.86 -23.24 0.00
C ASN A 143 -17.68 -22.31 -0.92
N ASP A 144 -18.95 -22.64 -1.10
CA ASP A 144 -19.90 -21.79 -1.80
C ASP A 144 -20.18 -20.52 -0.97
N LYS A 145 -19.72 -19.38 -1.47
CA LYS A 145 -19.82 -18.05 -0.84
C LYS A 145 -20.18 -16.99 -1.86
N SER A 146 -20.99 -16.03 -1.42
CA SER A 146 -21.50 -14.92 -2.23
C SER A 146 -20.70 -13.61 -2.03
N LEU A 147 -21.07 -12.56 -2.77
CA LEU A 147 -20.58 -11.19 -2.56
C LEU A 147 -21.53 -10.34 -1.70
N ASP A 148 -22.54 -10.95 -1.07
CA ASP A 148 -23.46 -10.23 -0.19
C ASP A 148 -22.69 -9.65 1.01
N PRO A 149 -22.78 -8.34 1.31
CA PRO A 149 -22.12 -7.74 2.48
C PRO A 149 -22.54 -8.33 3.83
N SER A 150 -23.66 -9.06 3.89
CA SER A 150 -24.14 -9.78 5.07
C SER A 150 -23.57 -11.20 5.21
N GLU A 151 -22.83 -11.69 4.20
CA GLU A 151 -22.15 -12.98 4.24
C GLU A 151 -21.07 -12.99 5.33
N LEU A 152 -21.15 -13.96 6.25
CA LEU A 152 -20.23 -14.03 7.37
C LEU A 152 -18.93 -14.78 7.00
N PRO A 153 -17.76 -14.37 7.53
CA PRO A 153 -16.52 -15.12 7.41
C PRO A 153 -16.61 -16.49 8.14
N PRO A 154 -15.73 -17.45 7.83
CA PRO A 154 -14.56 -17.33 6.95
C PRO A 154 -14.89 -17.55 5.48
N PHE A 155 -14.21 -16.79 4.61
CA PHE A 155 -14.11 -17.10 3.18
C PHE A 155 -13.01 -18.16 2.97
N SER A 156 -13.20 -19.06 2.00
CA SER A 156 -12.18 -20.05 1.66
C SER A 156 -10.89 -19.36 1.24
N LEU A 157 -9.78 -19.76 1.86
CA LEU A 157 -8.43 -19.36 1.48
C LEU A 157 -8.04 -20.10 0.20
N VAL A 158 -7.64 -19.35 -0.82
CA VAL A 158 -7.00 -19.86 -2.04
C VAL A 158 -5.57 -19.31 -2.10
N PRO A 159 -4.53 -20.16 -2.07
CA PRO A 159 -3.16 -19.70 -2.21
C PRO A 159 -2.97 -18.93 -3.52
N ARG A 160 -2.14 -17.89 -3.50
CA ARG A 160 -2.05 -16.90 -4.57
C ARG A 160 -1.62 -17.50 -5.92
N ASN A 161 -0.70 -18.47 -5.90
CA ASN A 161 -0.19 -19.20 -7.05
C ASN A 161 -0.81 -20.61 -7.20
N SER A 162 -2.01 -20.83 -6.66
CA SER A 162 -2.75 -22.08 -6.86
C SER A 162 -3.74 -21.94 -8.00
N ALA A 163 -3.96 -23.05 -8.70
CA ALA A 163 -5.04 -23.14 -9.68
C ALA A 163 -6.35 -23.48 -8.96
N MET A 164 -7.45 -22.90 -9.44
CA MET A 164 -8.80 -23.25 -9.00
C MET A 164 -9.40 -24.28 -9.96
N VAL A 165 -10.04 -25.31 -9.42
CA VAL A 165 -10.64 -26.39 -10.20
C VAL A 165 -12.14 -26.39 -9.96
N LEU A 166 -12.93 -26.19 -11.02
CA LEU A 166 -14.39 -26.27 -10.96
C LEU A 166 -14.85 -27.58 -11.57
N GLN A 167 -15.54 -28.40 -10.78
CA GLN A 167 -16.09 -29.67 -11.22
C GLN A 167 -17.57 -29.52 -11.53
N PHE A 168 -17.99 -30.04 -12.68
CA PHE A 168 -19.36 -30.02 -13.17
C PHE A 168 -20.00 -31.41 -13.08
N ASN A 169 -21.33 -31.44 -13.04
CA ASN A 169 -22.10 -32.69 -13.00
C ASN A 169 -22.16 -33.45 -14.33
N ASP A 170 -21.50 -32.97 -15.38
CA ASP A 170 -21.62 -33.51 -16.74
C ASP A 170 -20.41 -33.17 -17.62
N LEU A 171 -20.31 -33.82 -18.79
CA LEU A 171 -19.27 -33.59 -19.79
C LEU A 171 -19.44 -32.25 -20.50
N LEU A 172 -18.35 -31.47 -20.58
CA LEU A 172 -18.34 -30.11 -21.13
C LEU A 172 -18.00 -30.08 -22.61
N ASP A 173 -18.60 -29.13 -23.33
CA ASP A 173 -18.22 -28.81 -24.70
C ASP A 173 -16.90 -28.01 -24.70
N PRO A 174 -15.80 -28.59 -25.21
CA PRO A 174 -14.47 -27.96 -25.14
C PRO A 174 -14.40 -26.64 -25.92
N THR A 175 -15.28 -26.42 -26.90
CA THR A 175 -15.30 -25.17 -27.68
C THR A 175 -15.85 -23.99 -26.90
N THR A 176 -16.51 -24.24 -25.76
CA THR A 176 -17.11 -23.20 -24.91
C THR A 176 -16.30 -22.90 -23.65
N ILE A 177 -15.17 -23.59 -23.45
CA ILE A 177 -14.29 -23.39 -22.30
C ILE A 177 -13.30 -22.27 -22.63
N GLY A 178 -13.38 -21.16 -21.92
CA GLY A 178 -12.44 -20.06 -22.11
C GLY A 178 -12.72 -18.87 -21.19
N THR A 179 -11.91 -17.82 -21.35
CA THR A 179 -11.99 -16.59 -20.57
C THR A 179 -13.23 -15.74 -20.89
N GLU A 180 -13.93 -16.02 -21.99
CA GLU A 180 -15.22 -15.38 -22.29
C GLU A 180 -16.38 -15.97 -21.48
N THR A 181 -16.26 -17.22 -21.02
CA THR A 181 -17.34 -17.94 -20.32
C THR A 181 -17.07 -18.13 -18.83
N LEU A 182 -15.82 -17.93 -18.37
CA LEU A 182 -15.45 -17.87 -16.95
C LEU A 182 -14.60 -16.63 -16.69
N HIS A 183 -15.07 -15.75 -15.80
CA HIS A 183 -14.41 -14.48 -15.51
C HIS A 183 -13.85 -14.48 -14.09
N LEU A 184 -12.63 -13.96 -13.95
CA LEU A 184 -11.98 -13.75 -12.65
C LEU A 184 -11.93 -12.25 -12.33
N PHE A 185 -12.41 -11.88 -11.15
CA PHE A 185 -12.34 -10.49 -10.67
C PHE A 185 -11.66 -10.42 -9.31
N VAL A 186 -10.99 -9.30 -9.04
CA VAL A 186 -10.20 -9.06 -7.83
C VAL A 186 -10.41 -7.66 -7.24
N GLY A 187 -10.03 -7.45 -5.98
CA GLY A 187 -10.13 -6.15 -5.26
C GLY A 187 -11.04 -6.19 -4.04
N TYR A 188 -11.24 -5.04 -3.37
CA TYR A 188 -12.12 -4.89 -2.20
C TYR A 188 -13.18 -3.81 -2.46
N PRO A 189 -14.39 -4.14 -2.95
CA PRO A 189 -14.87 -5.47 -3.38
C PRO A 189 -14.24 -5.96 -4.70
N PRO A 190 -14.35 -7.26 -5.05
CA PRO A 190 -13.68 -7.81 -6.22
C PRO A 190 -14.42 -7.48 -7.53
N THR A 191 -14.13 -6.29 -8.06
CA THR A 191 -14.79 -5.73 -9.26
C THR A 191 -13.82 -5.47 -10.42
N THR A 192 -12.53 -5.68 -10.23
CA THR A 192 -11.51 -5.45 -11.27
C THR A 192 -11.23 -6.76 -12.01
N PRO A 193 -11.43 -6.85 -13.34
CA PRO A 193 -11.11 -8.04 -14.11
C PRO A 193 -9.62 -8.40 -13.99
N MET A 194 -9.33 -9.69 -13.96
CA MET A 194 -7.97 -10.24 -13.95
C MET A 194 -7.84 -11.34 -15.02
N GLU A 195 -6.74 -11.31 -15.78
CA GLU A 195 -6.41 -12.39 -16.72
C GLU A 195 -5.99 -13.66 -15.96
N ALA A 196 -6.44 -14.82 -16.45
CA ALA A 196 -6.06 -16.14 -15.99
C ALA A 196 -6.09 -17.11 -17.18
N LEU A 197 -5.31 -18.19 -17.12
CA LEU A 197 -5.46 -19.29 -18.06
C LEU A 197 -6.70 -20.11 -17.67
N VAL A 198 -7.58 -20.37 -18.65
CA VAL A 198 -8.79 -21.16 -18.46
C VAL A 198 -8.76 -22.30 -19.47
N PHE A 199 -8.69 -23.54 -18.98
CA PHE A 199 -8.58 -24.72 -19.84
C PHE A 199 -9.24 -25.95 -19.24
N ALA A 200 -9.52 -26.93 -20.10
CA ALA A 200 -10.07 -28.23 -19.72
C ALA A 200 -9.05 -29.06 -18.93
N ASP A 201 -9.46 -29.69 -17.83
CA ASP A 201 -8.62 -30.69 -17.17
C ASP A 201 -8.61 -31.98 -18.00
N ILE A 202 -7.48 -32.24 -18.66
CA ILE A 202 -7.28 -33.44 -19.50
C ILE A 202 -7.14 -34.75 -18.70
N ASN A 203 -7.11 -34.66 -17.37
CA ASN A 203 -6.91 -35.83 -16.51
C ASN A 203 -8.22 -36.38 -15.95
N HIS A 204 -9.33 -35.63 -16.03
CA HIS A 204 -10.61 -35.96 -15.41
C HIS A 204 -11.77 -35.75 -16.38
N GLY A 205 -12.57 -36.78 -16.62
CA GLY A 205 -13.67 -36.72 -17.56
C GLY A 205 -14.22 -38.09 -17.94
N ASP A 206 -14.50 -38.30 -19.21
CA ASP A 206 -14.86 -39.60 -19.77
C ASP A 206 -14.46 -39.67 -21.26
N ALA A 207 -14.32 -40.89 -21.79
CA ALA A 207 -14.07 -41.14 -23.20
C ALA A 207 -15.39 -41.58 -23.87
N ARG A 208 -15.75 -40.95 -24.98
CA ARG A 208 -16.98 -41.25 -25.70
C ARG A 208 -16.90 -40.88 -27.18
N ASP A 209 -17.32 -41.80 -28.03
CA ASP A 209 -17.64 -41.53 -29.44
C ASP A 209 -18.94 -40.71 -29.57
N THR A 210 -18.78 -39.41 -29.81
CA THR A 210 -19.90 -38.46 -29.99
C THR A 210 -20.30 -38.26 -31.45
N ASN A 211 -19.41 -38.55 -32.39
CA ASN A 211 -19.60 -38.33 -33.82
C ASN A 211 -20.06 -39.61 -34.56
N GLY A 212 -19.98 -40.77 -33.91
CA GLY A 212 -20.37 -42.10 -34.41
C GLY A 212 -19.35 -42.76 -35.34
N ASP A 213 -18.09 -42.35 -35.34
CA ASP A 213 -17.04 -42.87 -36.22
C ASP A 213 -16.31 -44.10 -35.67
N GLY A 214 -16.62 -44.49 -34.43
CA GLY A 214 -16.03 -45.63 -33.73
C GLY A 214 -14.70 -45.32 -33.02
N ILE A 215 -14.30 -44.05 -32.95
CA ILE A 215 -13.16 -43.56 -32.18
C ILE A 215 -13.70 -42.75 -31.01
N ASP A 216 -13.35 -43.14 -29.79
CA ASP A 216 -13.75 -42.37 -28.60
C ASP A 216 -12.98 -41.04 -28.54
N GLU A 217 -13.68 -39.95 -28.21
CA GLU A 217 -13.06 -38.65 -27.91
C GLU A 217 -13.08 -38.36 -26.41
N PHE A 218 -12.10 -37.57 -25.94
CA PHE A 218 -12.08 -37.13 -24.54
C PHE A 218 -12.97 -35.90 -24.32
N TYR A 219 -13.73 -35.92 -23.23
CA TYR A 219 -14.45 -34.77 -22.72
C TYR A 219 -14.27 -34.61 -21.22
N THR A 220 -13.99 -33.38 -20.78
CA THR A 220 -13.72 -33.09 -19.38
C THR A 220 -14.99 -32.85 -18.57
N THR A 221 -14.92 -33.15 -17.28
CA THR A 221 -15.88 -32.71 -16.24
C THR A 221 -15.36 -31.54 -15.41
N ARG A 222 -14.11 -31.10 -15.63
CA ARG A 222 -13.46 -30.08 -14.80
C ARG A 222 -12.85 -28.97 -15.65
N ILE A 223 -12.96 -27.73 -15.15
CA ILE A 223 -12.25 -26.57 -15.69
C ILE A 223 -11.20 -26.14 -14.68
N VAL A 224 -9.99 -25.88 -15.18
CA VAL A 224 -8.89 -25.30 -14.40
C VAL A 224 -8.78 -23.82 -14.73
N ILE A 225 -8.71 -23.00 -13.69
CA ILE A 225 -8.45 -21.57 -13.75
C ILE A 225 -7.11 -21.33 -13.06
N ASP A 226 -6.08 -21.02 -13.84
CA ASP A 226 -4.74 -20.74 -13.33
C ASP A 226 -4.44 -19.23 -13.38
N PRO A 227 -4.41 -18.54 -12.23
CA PRO A 227 -4.08 -17.12 -12.16
C PRO A 227 -2.58 -16.86 -12.32
N SER A 228 -1.72 -17.88 -12.19
CA SER A 228 -0.28 -17.78 -12.35
C SER A 228 0.14 -18.16 -13.78
N ILE A 229 0.61 -17.18 -14.55
CA ILE A 229 1.03 -17.36 -15.94
C ILE A 229 2.54 -17.16 -16.04
N THR A 230 3.27 -18.21 -16.37
CA THR A 230 4.71 -18.10 -16.60
C THR A 230 5.02 -17.34 -17.90
N PRO A 231 6.22 -16.73 -18.04
CA PRO A 231 6.63 -16.11 -19.30
C PRO A 231 6.58 -17.06 -20.51
N LEU A 232 6.80 -18.35 -20.27
CA LEU A 232 6.78 -19.38 -21.29
C LEU A 232 5.35 -19.65 -21.78
N GLU A 233 4.40 -19.75 -20.86
CA GLU A 233 2.97 -19.91 -21.19
C GLU A 233 2.41 -18.67 -21.87
N ALA A 234 2.75 -17.47 -21.37
CA ALA A 234 2.37 -16.19 -21.95
C ALA A 234 2.78 -16.08 -23.43
N ALA A 235 3.99 -16.55 -23.79
CA ALA A 235 4.49 -16.56 -25.16
C ALA A 235 3.67 -17.46 -26.10
N ASN A 236 3.03 -18.51 -25.58
CA ASN A 236 2.20 -19.45 -26.35
C ASN A 236 0.71 -19.10 -26.32
N ALA A 237 0.22 -18.45 -25.25
CA ALA A 237 -1.20 -18.20 -24.99
C ALA A 237 -1.70 -16.80 -25.38
N SER A 238 -0.84 -15.90 -25.88
CA SER A 238 -1.17 -14.47 -26.10
C SER A 238 -1.70 -13.76 -24.85
N ALA A 239 -1.23 -14.19 -23.66
CA ALA A 239 -1.58 -13.60 -22.37
C ALA A 239 -0.39 -12.83 -21.79
N SER A 240 -0.63 -11.96 -20.80
CA SER A 240 0.47 -11.31 -20.08
C SER A 240 1.07 -12.25 -19.02
N PRO A 241 2.41 -12.31 -18.85
CA PRO A 241 3.01 -13.06 -17.74
C PRO A 241 2.53 -12.51 -16.39
N ASN A 242 2.14 -13.40 -15.48
CA ASN A 242 1.79 -13.10 -14.10
C ASN A 242 2.25 -14.24 -13.18
N VAL A 243 3.48 -14.20 -12.69
CA VAL A 243 3.97 -15.26 -11.78
C VAL A 243 3.53 -15.06 -10.33
N THR A 244 3.04 -13.87 -9.97
CA THR A 244 2.62 -13.56 -8.59
C THR A 244 1.22 -14.09 -8.26
N GLY A 245 0.49 -14.55 -9.28
CA GLY A 245 -0.85 -15.10 -9.17
C GLY A 245 -1.86 -14.06 -8.69
N LEU A 246 -2.77 -14.48 -7.79
CA LEU A 246 -3.80 -13.61 -7.21
C LEU A 246 -3.16 -12.49 -6.36
N PRO A 247 -3.77 -11.29 -6.30
CA PRO A 247 -3.31 -10.23 -5.41
C PRO A 247 -3.42 -10.66 -3.95
N ALA A 248 -2.54 -10.18 -3.08
CA ALA A 248 -2.54 -10.57 -1.66
C ALA A 248 -3.81 -10.12 -0.93
N SER A 249 -4.31 -10.96 -0.03
CA SER A 249 -5.35 -10.53 0.90
C SER A 249 -4.79 -9.61 1.99
N VAL A 250 -5.52 -8.56 2.33
CA VAL A 250 -5.17 -7.60 3.40
C VAL A 250 -6.01 -7.80 4.66
N THR A 251 -6.95 -8.75 4.63
CA THR A 251 -7.82 -9.07 5.77
C THR A 251 -8.38 -10.49 5.65
N PRO A 252 -8.43 -11.28 6.74
CA PRO A 252 -8.97 -12.63 6.69
C PRO A 252 -10.51 -12.67 6.56
N ASN A 253 -11.19 -11.52 6.67
CA ASN A 253 -12.64 -11.46 6.87
C ASN A 253 -13.46 -11.09 5.63
N GLN A 254 -12.82 -10.70 4.52
CA GLN A 254 -13.51 -10.24 3.30
C GLN A 254 -12.99 -10.99 2.07
N PRO A 255 -13.84 -11.22 1.06
CA PRO A 255 -13.40 -11.79 -0.20
C PRO A 255 -12.72 -10.70 -1.03
N ASN A 256 -11.65 -11.08 -1.72
CA ASN A 256 -10.95 -10.20 -2.65
C ASN A 256 -10.76 -10.81 -4.03
N VAL A 257 -11.35 -11.98 -4.24
CA VAL A 257 -11.37 -12.72 -5.50
C VAL A 257 -12.77 -13.30 -5.69
N VAL A 258 -13.27 -13.24 -6.92
CA VAL A 258 -14.52 -13.92 -7.29
C VAL A 258 -14.41 -14.51 -8.68
N VAL A 259 -14.87 -15.76 -8.83
CA VAL A 259 -15.12 -16.37 -10.13
C VAL A 259 -16.59 -16.13 -10.49
N ARG A 260 -16.85 -15.61 -11.69
CA ARG A 260 -18.19 -15.38 -12.24
C ARG A 260 -18.40 -16.22 -13.49
N ILE A 261 -19.53 -16.92 -13.56
CA ILE A 261 -19.94 -17.68 -14.75
C ILE A 261 -21.28 -17.14 -15.25
N PRO A 262 -21.31 -16.45 -16.40
CA PRO A 262 -22.54 -15.98 -17.03
C PRO A 262 -23.52 -17.12 -17.33
N THR A 263 -24.81 -16.89 -17.11
CA THR A 263 -25.87 -17.88 -17.41
C THR A 263 -26.77 -17.48 -18.57
N ARG A 264 -26.66 -16.24 -19.06
CA ARG A 264 -27.33 -15.75 -20.26
C ARG A 264 -26.44 -14.81 -21.06
N VAL A 265 -26.68 -14.74 -22.36
CA VAL A 265 -25.99 -13.79 -23.26
C VAL A 265 -26.53 -12.36 -23.06
N ASP A 266 -25.64 -11.38 -23.16
CA ASP A 266 -25.97 -9.97 -23.23
C ASP A 266 -24.99 -9.25 -24.17
N GLY A 267 -25.46 -8.94 -25.39
CA GLY A 267 -24.61 -8.31 -26.40
C GLY A 267 -24.18 -6.88 -26.04
N ALA A 268 -24.87 -6.21 -25.12
CA ALA A 268 -24.52 -4.86 -24.69
C ALA A 268 -23.32 -4.85 -23.72
N SER A 269 -23.18 -5.88 -22.89
CA SER A 269 -22.01 -6.11 -22.03
C SER A 269 -20.89 -6.89 -22.71
N GLY A 270 -21.06 -7.29 -23.98
CA GLY A 270 -20.09 -8.09 -24.72
C GLY A 270 -20.14 -9.60 -24.44
N GLN A 271 -21.12 -10.08 -23.66
CA GLN A 271 -21.27 -11.51 -23.36
C GLN A 271 -22.04 -12.24 -24.48
N ASN A 272 -21.32 -12.85 -25.42
CA ASN A 272 -21.93 -13.53 -26.58
C ASN A 272 -21.91 -15.06 -26.49
N GLU A 273 -21.04 -15.62 -25.65
CA GLU A 273 -20.87 -17.07 -25.49
C GLU A 273 -21.27 -17.52 -24.08
N LEU A 274 -21.53 -18.81 -23.89
CA LEU A 274 -21.85 -19.40 -22.59
C LEU A 274 -21.19 -20.77 -22.49
N LEU A 275 -20.75 -21.13 -21.29
CA LEU A 275 -20.25 -22.48 -21.01
C LEU A 275 -21.38 -23.49 -21.13
N ARG A 276 -21.16 -24.57 -21.90
CA ARG A 276 -22.18 -25.60 -22.20
C ARG A 276 -21.66 -27.03 -21.99
N ASN A 277 -22.61 -27.95 -21.82
CA ASN A 277 -22.36 -29.38 -22.00
C ASN A 277 -22.53 -29.79 -23.47
N LEU A 278 -22.21 -31.06 -23.77
CA LEU A 278 -22.28 -31.61 -25.14
C LEU A 278 -23.68 -31.58 -25.77
N SER A 279 -24.74 -31.54 -24.96
CA SER A 279 -26.13 -31.39 -25.43
C SER A 279 -26.55 -29.92 -25.63
N GLY A 280 -25.65 -28.97 -25.40
CA GLY A 280 -25.85 -27.54 -25.64
C GLY A 280 -26.53 -26.78 -24.49
N HIS A 281 -26.73 -27.39 -23.33
CA HIS A 281 -27.31 -26.72 -22.15
C HIS A 281 -26.26 -25.88 -21.43
N ALA A 282 -26.59 -24.61 -21.18
CA ALA A 282 -25.72 -23.68 -20.45
C ALA A 282 -25.77 -23.92 -18.93
N VAL A 283 -24.80 -23.33 -18.22
CA VAL A 283 -24.77 -23.30 -16.75
C VAL A 283 -26.08 -22.75 -16.19
N ALA A 284 -26.70 -23.51 -15.29
CA ALA A 284 -27.98 -23.14 -14.70
C ALA A 284 -27.80 -22.06 -13.63
N PHE A 285 -28.61 -20.99 -13.67
CA PHE A 285 -28.66 -19.99 -12.61
C PHE A 285 -29.25 -20.57 -11.32
N ASN A 286 -30.42 -21.21 -11.42
CA ASN A 286 -31.12 -21.75 -10.27
C ASN A 286 -30.51 -23.07 -9.80
N SER A 287 -30.47 -23.26 -8.47
CA SER A 287 -29.97 -24.50 -7.84
C SER A 287 -28.51 -24.81 -8.18
N ASN A 288 -27.66 -23.77 -8.23
CA ASN A 288 -26.24 -23.87 -8.58
C ASN A 288 -25.32 -23.12 -7.59
N GLY A 289 -25.75 -23.06 -6.32
CA GLY A 289 -25.04 -22.35 -5.25
C GLY A 289 -25.30 -20.85 -5.23
N SER A 290 -24.29 -20.07 -4.82
CA SER A 290 -24.35 -18.61 -4.77
C SER A 290 -24.47 -18.00 -6.17
N THR A 291 -25.35 -17.00 -6.29
CA THR A 291 -25.65 -16.30 -7.54
C THR A 291 -25.75 -14.81 -7.33
N ASP A 292 -25.46 -14.02 -8.37
CA ASP A 292 -25.63 -12.57 -8.39
C ASP A 292 -26.76 -12.21 -9.37
N ASP A 293 -27.92 -11.85 -8.82
CA ASP A 293 -29.09 -11.45 -9.62
C ASP A 293 -29.05 -9.97 -10.06
N GLN A 294 -28.12 -9.19 -9.51
CA GLN A 294 -27.89 -7.79 -9.90
C GLN A 294 -26.97 -7.68 -11.10
N SER A 295 -26.24 -8.75 -11.46
CA SER A 295 -25.42 -8.76 -12.66
C SER A 295 -26.28 -8.84 -13.92
N VAL A 296 -25.85 -8.18 -15.00
CA VAL A 296 -26.59 -8.15 -16.28
C VAL A 296 -26.74 -9.55 -16.91
N THR A 297 -25.82 -10.47 -16.62
CA THR A 297 -25.75 -11.83 -17.16
C THR A 297 -26.22 -12.91 -16.18
N HIS A 298 -26.74 -12.52 -15.01
CA HIS A 298 -27.19 -13.42 -13.94
C HIS A 298 -26.12 -14.46 -13.61
N ASP A 299 -25.06 -14.04 -12.93
CA ASP A 299 -23.87 -14.88 -12.80
C ASP A 299 -24.02 -15.90 -11.67
N VAL A 300 -23.45 -17.09 -11.86
CA VAL A 300 -23.09 -17.97 -10.76
C VAL A 300 -21.75 -17.48 -10.20
N VAL A 301 -21.66 -17.32 -8.88
CA VAL A 301 -20.49 -16.72 -8.23
C VAL A 301 -19.84 -17.66 -7.23
N ARG A 302 -18.51 -17.61 -7.14
CA ARG A 302 -17.72 -18.24 -6.06
C ARG A 302 -16.76 -17.20 -5.51
N ALA A 303 -17.13 -16.59 -4.38
CA ALA A 303 -16.31 -15.60 -3.70
C ALA A 303 -15.31 -16.28 -2.75
N VAL A 304 -14.03 -15.90 -2.87
CA VAL A 304 -12.95 -16.45 -2.05
C VAL A 304 -12.05 -15.33 -1.55
N ARG A 305 -11.23 -15.64 -0.55
CA ARG A 305 -10.09 -14.80 -0.21
C ARG A 305 -8.83 -15.45 -0.77
N SER A 306 -7.99 -14.68 -1.44
CA SER A 306 -6.63 -15.14 -1.72
C SER A 306 -5.82 -15.18 -0.42
N GLY A 307 -4.67 -15.84 -0.46
CA GLY A 307 -3.70 -15.76 0.63
C GLY A 307 -3.12 -14.36 0.80
N GLY A 308 -2.80 -14.00 2.04
CA GLY A 308 -2.20 -12.71 2.40
C GLY A 308 -0.88 -12.82 3.13
N ASN A 309 -0.26 -11.67 3.42
CA ASN A 309 0.95 -11.62 4.23
C ASN A 309 0.69 -12.29 5.60
N THR A 310 1.60 -13.18 6.02
CA THR A 310 1.51 -13.95 7.26
C THR A 310 1.28 -13.05 8.48
N ALA A 311 1.95 -11.89 8.53
CA ALA A 311 1.84 -10.95 9.64
C ALA A 311 0.46 -10.27 9.75
N ILE A 312 -0.30 -10.21 8.65
CA ILE A 312 -1.60 -9.54 8.58
C ILE A 312 -2.75 -10.55 8.71
N THR A 313 -2.66 -11.64 7.96
CA THR A 313 -3.77 -12.61 7.80
C THR A 313 -3.59 -13.88 8.63
N GLY A 314 -2.36 -14.18 9.07
CA GLY A 314 -2.02 -15.44 9.73
C GLY A 314 -1.87 -16.63 8.77
N ASP A 315 -1.96 -16.40 7.45
CA ASP A 315 -1.79 -17.45 6.44
C ASP A 315 -0.32 -17.93 6.40
N SER A 316 -0.09 -19.23 6.28
CA SER A 316 1.25 -19.79 6.10
C SER A 316 1.85 -19.38 4.75
N SER A 317 3.18 -19.39 4.65
CA SER A 317 3.91 -19.13 3.39
C SER A 317 3.49 -17.84 2.69
N ASN A 318 3.17 -16.78 3.44
CA ASN A 318 2.67 -15.50 2.92
C ASN A 318 1.46 -15.64 1.96
N GLY A 319 0.66 -16.67 2.17
CA GLY A 319 -0.52 -16.94 1.36
C GLY A 319 -0.24 -17.57 0.00
N PHE A 320 0.98 -18.07 -0.24
CA PHE A 320 1.32 -18.91 -1.39
C PHE A 320 1.25 -20.39 -1.04
N LEU A 321 1.25 -21.25 -2.07
CA LEU A 321 1.44 -22.68 -1.89
C LEU A 321 2.72 -22.95 -1.10
N GLN A 322 2.70 -23.99 -0.26
CA GLN A 322 3.85 -24.34 0.56
C GLN A 322 5.11 -24.49 -0.29
N ASP A 323 6.11 -23.68 0.04
CA ASP A 323 7.46 -23.76 -0.49
C ASP A 323 8.45 -23.79 0.67
N THR A 324 9.40 -24.71 0.61
CA THR A 324 10.44 -24.89 1.62
C THR A 324 11.85 -24.78 1.01
N ALA A 325 11.94 -24.63 -0.31
CA ALA A 325 13.20 -24.42 -0.99
C ALA A 325 13.60 -22.96 -0.82
N PRO A 326 14.81 -22.66 -0.32
CA PRO A 326 15.25 -21.29 -0.26
C PRO A 326 15.68 -20.79 -1.64
N PRO A 327 15.44 -19.50 -1.95
CA PRO A 327 15.90 -18.90 -3.19
C PRO A 327 17.43 -18.85 -3.24
N LYS A 328 17.94 -18.75 -4.46
CA LYS A 328 19.35 -18.75 -4.85
C LYS A 328 19.58 -17.77 -5.99
N VAL A 329 20.73 -17.11 -5.97
CA VAL A 329 21.15 -16.25 -7.08
C VAL A 329 21.49 -17.10 -8.30
N LEU A 330 21.05 -16.68 -9.48
CA LEU A 330 21.25 -17.32 -10.77
C LEU A 330 22.22 -16.50 -11.63
N GLY A 331 23.26 -17.14 -12.14
CA GLY A 331 24.22 -16.55 -13.08
C GLY A 331 24.01 -17.12 -14.48
N THR A 332 23.99 -16.26 -15.50
CA THR A 332 23.87 -16.66 -16.91
C THR A 332 25.10 -16.24 -17.69
N GLN A 333 25.80 -17.23 -18.25
CA GLN A 333 27.04 -17.03 -19.00
C GLN A 333 26.84 -17.24 -20.50
N PRO A 334 27.36 -16.34 -21.35
CA PRO A 334 27.37 -16.56 -22.79
C PRO A 334 28.37 -17.68 -23.14
N VAL A 335 27.90 -18.67 -23.91
CA VAL A 335 28.68 -19.85 -24.30
C VAL A 335 28.55 -20.14 -25.79
N VAL A 336 29.47 -20.94 -26.32
CA VAL A 336 29.36 -21.59 -27.62
C VAL A 336 29.13 -23.08 -27.40
N ILE A 337 28.00 -23.57 -27.91
CA ILE A 337 27.59 -24.96 -27.88
C ILE A 337 28.17 -25.64 -29.12
N GLY A 338 28.82 -26.78 -28.94
CA GLY A 338 29.35 -27.61 -30.02
C GLY A 338 28.25 -28.38 -30.74
N THR A 339 28.64 -29.22 -31.71
CA THR A 339 27.69 -30.09 -32.40
C THR A 339 27.09 -31.11 -31.43
N PRO A 340 25.76 -31.12 -31.23
CA PRO A 340 25.09 -32.15 -30.45
C PRO A 340 25.30 -33.54 -31.04
N SER A 341 25.43 -34.53 -30.17
CA SER A 341 25.43 -35.96 -30.48
C SER A 341 24.63 -36.72 -29.41
N GLY A 342 24.15 -37.94 -29.67
CA GLY A 342 23.36 -38.72 -28.70
C GLY A 342 22.02 -39.21 -29.25
N GLY A 343 21.12 -39.62 -28.33
CA GLY A 343 19.79 -40.17 -28.62
C GLY A 343 18.66 -39.18 -28.29
N PRO A 344 17.37 -39.56 -28.49
CA PRO A 344 16.23 -38.67 -28.29
C PRO A 344 16.04 -38.20 -26.84
N ASP A 345 16.54 -38.96 -25.86
CA ASP A 345 16.35 -38.67 -24.43
C ASP A 345 17.49 -37.86 -23.80
N VAL A 346 18.75 -38.10 -24.22
CA VAL A 346 19.95 -37.43 -23.70
C VAL A 346 20.92 -37.12 -24.84
N PHE A 347 21.25 -35.85 -24.96
CA PHE A 347 22.23 -35.29 -25.88
C PHE A 347 23.53 -34.98 -25.15
N ILE A 348 24.62 -34.92 -25.91
CA ILE A 348 25.97 -34.58 -25.47
C ILE A 348 26.53 -33.52 -26.42
N SER A 349 27.08 -32.44 -25.87
CA SER A 349 27.80 -31.43 -26.63
C SER A 349 28.93 -30.80 -25.81
N SER A 350 29.94 -30.24 -26.48
CA SER A 350 30.94 -29.41 -25.81
C SER A 350 30.37 -28.02 -25.54
N VAL A 351 30.74 -27.38 -24.44
CA VAL A 351 30.33 -26.01 -24.10
C VAL A 351 31.57 -25.16 -23.83
N THR A 352 31.74 -24.07 -24.57
CA THR A 352 32.88 -23.14 -24.40
C THR A 352 32.40 -21.80 -23.89
N PHE A 353 32.90 -21.36 -22.74
CA PHE A 353 32.60 -20.05 -22.17
C PHE A 353 33.24 -18.93 -23.00
N LEU A 354 32.45 -17.91 -23.36
CA LEU A 354 32.96 -16.71 -24.01
C LEU A 354 33.69 -15.77 -23.05
N THR A 355 33.45 -15.92 -21.74
CA THR A 355 34.17 -15.24 -20.66
C THR A 355 34.98 -16.28 -19.87
N PRO A 356 36.29 -16.48 -20.17
CA PRO A 356 37.10 -17.54 -19.55
C PRO A 356 37.18 -17.46 -18.03
N SER A 357 37.17 -16.24 -17.46
CA SER A 357 37.15 -16.01 -16.01
C SER A 357 35.87 -16.54 -15.35
N CYS A 358 34.81 -16.78 -16.11
CA CYS A 358 33.55 -17.36 -15.64
C CYS A 358 33.38 -18.85 -15.97
N ALA A 359 34.40 -19.51 -16.53
CA ALA A 359 34.36 -20.96 -16.68
C ALA A 359 34.25 -21.64 -15.30
N MET A 360 33.23 -22.50 -15.15
CA MET A 360 32.87 -23.20 -13.91
C MET A 360 32.25 -24.57 -14.22
N PRO A 361 32.26 -25.52 -13.26
CA PRO A 361 31.56 -26.81 -13.40
C PRO A 361 30.07 -26.66 -13.67
N THR A 362 29.51 -27.53 -14.52
CA THR A 362 28.05 -27.68 -14.61
C THR A 362 27.52 -28.48 -13.41
N LYS A 363 26.27 -28.23 -13.07
CA LYS A 363 25.49 -28.95 -12.07
C LYS A 363 24.30 -29.62 -12.76
N VAL A 364 23.83 -30.73 -12.18
CA VAL A 364 22.54 -31.30 -12.60
C VAL A 364 21.45 -30.25 -12.37
N GLY A 365 20.60 -30.01 -13.36
CA GLY A 365 19.58 -28.98 -13.35
C GLY A 365 20.01 -27.62 -13.91
N ASP A 366 21.29 -27.41 -14.22
CA ASP A 366 21.72 -26.23 -14.99
C ASP A 366 21.03 -26.21 -16.36
N VAL A 367 20.85 -25.03 -16.95
CA VAL A 367 20.10 -24.90 -18.21
C VAL A 367 20.97 -24.34 -19.32
N LEU A 368 21.02 -25.06 -20.43
CA LEU A 368 21.50 -24.58 -21.72
C LEU A 368 20.32 -23.98 -22.50
N GLN A 369 20.54 -22.79 -23.04
CA GLN A 369 19.50 -22.07 -23.76
C GLN A 369 19.99 -21.55 -25.12
N GLN A 370 19.13 -21.73 -26.11
CA GLN A 370 19.16 -21.04 -27.41
C GLN A 370 17.77 -20.43 -27.68
N PRO A 371 17.62 -19.51 -28.66
CA PRO A 371 16.32 -18.93 -28.96
C PRO A 371 15.25 -20.01 -29.19
N GLY A 372 14.25 -20.04 -28.30
CA GLY A 372 13.14 -20.99 -28.34
C GLY A 372 13.46 -22.42 -27.91
N VAL A 373 14.67 -22.74 -27.45
CA VAL A 373 15.02 -24.11 -26.99
C VAL A 373 15.73 -24.06 -25.63
N PHE A 374 15.21 -24.83 -24.68
CA PHE A 374 15.76 -24.98 -23.34
C PHE A 374 16.13 -26.43 -23.10
N ALA A 375 17.33 -26.67 -22.58
CA ALA A 375 17.79 -27.99 -22.22
C ALA A 375 18.36 -28.00 -20.81
N GLU A 376 17.98 -29.02 -20.04
CA GLU A 376 18.44 -29.24 -18.68
C GLU A 376 19.65 -30.17 -18.69
N VAL A 377 20.70 -29.81 -17.96
CA VAL A 377 21.91 -30.60 -17.76
C VAL A 377 21.61 -31.78 -16.84
N THR A 378 21.96 -32.98 -17.27
CA THR A 378 21.66 -34.24 -16.56
C THR A 378 22.87 -34.82 -15.82
N ALA A 379 24.07 -34.27 -16.03
CA ALA A 379 25.29 -34.72 -15.35
C ALA A 379 26.26 -33.56 -15.08
N VAL A 380 27.00 -33.67 -13.96
CA VAL A 380 28.10 -32.76 -13.61
C VAL A 380 29.27 -32.93 -14.58
N ALA A 381 29.80 -31.82 -15.10
CA ALA A 381 30.96 -31.79 -15.97
C ALA A 381 31.92 -30.65 -15.58
N LEU A 382 33.23 -30.89 -15.72
CA LEU A 382 34.28 -29.96 -15.29
C LEU A 382 34.91 -29.22 -16.49
N PRO A 383 35.21 -27.92 -16.37
CA PRO A 383 35.91 -27.19 -17.42
C PRO A 383 37.41 -27.47 -17.42
N VAL A 384 38.00 -27.50 -18.61
CA VAL A 384 39.44 -27.44 -18.86
C VAL A 384 39.73 -26.14 -19.60
N GLY A 385 40.33 -25.17 -18.91
CA GLY A 385 40.41 -23.80 -19.43
C GLY A 385 39.02 -23.17 -19.54
N SER A 386 38.63 -22.73 -20.74
CA SER A 386 37.30 -22.15 -21.00
C SER A 386 36.29 -23.15 -21.57
N GLN A 387 36.63 -24.43 -21.74
CA GLN A 387 35.78 -25.41 -22.40
C GLN A 387 35.42 -26.59 -21.48
N ILE A 388 34.18 -27.04 -21.55
CA ILE A 388 33.71 -28.32 -21.05
C ILE A 388 33.55 -29.25 -22.25
N ALA A 389 34.26 -30.37 -22.27
CA ALA A 389 34.31 -31.25 -23.44
C ALA A 389 32.99 -32.00 -23.69
N GLU A 390 32.34 -32.47 -22.62
CA GLU A 390 31.13 -33.29 -22.69
C GLU A 390 30.11 -32.78 -21.65
N VAL A 391 29.08 -32.09 -22.10
CA VAL A 391 27.90 -31.71 -21.30
C VAL A 391 26.73 -32.57 -21.73
N HIS A 392 26.19 -33.35 -20.79
CA HIS A 392 25.03 -34.19 -20.99
C HIS A 392 23.77 -33.39 -20.65
N TYR A 393 22.78 -33.36 -21.55
CA TYR A 393 21.55 -32.61 -21.36
C TYR A 393 20.35 -33.27 -22.02
N ARG A 394 19.14 -32.89 -21.58
CA ARG A 394 17.86 -33.24 -22.21
C ARG A 394 17.12 -31.97 -22.58
N VAL A 395 16.42 -31.95 -23.72
CA VAL A 395 15.60 -30.79 -24.11
C VAL A 395 14.28 -30.84 -23.35
N VAL A 396 13.98 -29.78 -22.61
CA VAL A 396 12.76 -29.66 -21.80
C VAL A 396 11.69 -28.82 -22.48
N PHE A 397 12.10 -27.92 -23.39
CA PHE A 397 11.15 -27.11 -24.15
C PHE A 397 11.70 -26.63 -25.51
N PRO A 398 10.87 -26.63 -26.59
CA PRO A 398 9.65 -27.41 -26.70
C PRO A 398 9.97 -28.90 -26.82
N ALA A 399 9.00 -29.76 -26.53
CA ALA A 399 9.17 -31.21 -26.69
C ALA A 399 9.60 -31.53 -28.15
N GLY A 400 10.59 -32.40 -28.31
CA GLY A 400 11.12 -32.81 -29.62
C GLY A 400 12.09 -31.82 -30.30
N ALA A 401 12.38 -30.67 -29.70
CA ALA A 401 13.44 -29.78 -30.20
C ALA A 401 14.84 -30.30 -29.89
N PHE A 402 15.85 -29.69 -30.52
CA PHE A 402 17.28 -29.95 -30.28
C PHE A 402 18.06 -28.64 -30.28
N LEU A 403 19.12 -28.57 -29.45
CA LEU A 403 20.09 -27.48 -29.52
C LEU A 403 20.93 -27.63 -30.80
N SER A 404 21.54 -26.54 -31.28
CA SER A 404 22.41 -26.54 -32.47
C SER A 404 23.79 -25.97 -32.14
N ALA A 405 24.80 -26.33 -32.94
CA ALA A 405 26.13 -25.76 -32.79
C ALA A 405 26.08 -24.24 -33.02
N GLY A 406 26.53 -23.45 -32.06
CA GLY A 406 26.44 -21.99 -32.14
C GLY A 406 26.46 -21.30 -30.79
N GLN A 407 26.13 -20.01 -30.78
CA GLN A 407 26.00 -19.25 -29.55
C GLN A 407 24.78 -19.72 -28.75
N GLY A 408 24.93 -19.71 -27.43
CA GLY A 408 23.88 -19.99 -26.48
C GLY A 408 24.23 -19.39 -25.11
N ALA A 409 23.46 -19.77 -24.11
CA ALA A 409 23.69 -19.37 -22.73
C ALA A 409 23.67 -20.60 -21.81
N LEU A 410 24.49 -20.56 -20.78
CA LEU A 410 24.46 -21.52 -19.66
C LEU A 410 24.01 -20.75 -18.41
N SER A 411 22.91 -21.17 -17.80
CA SER A 411 22.42 -20.64 -16.54
C SER A 411 22.68 -21.64 -15.41
N THR A 412 23.25 -21.16 -14.30
CA THR A 412 23.59 -21.97 -13.12
C THR A 412 23.34 -21.20 -11.83
N VAL A 413 22.95 -21.91 -10.78
CA VAL A 413 22.70 -21.33 -9.44
C VAL A 413 24.01 -21.11 -8.67
N TRP A 414 24.06 -20.09 -7.82
CA TRP A 414 25.21 -19.82 -6.95
C TRP A 414 25.42 -20.95 -5.94
N ASP A 415 26.64 -21.46 -5.88
CA ASP A 415 27.09 -22.39 -4.85
C ASP A 415 28.41 -21.87 -4.24
N PRO A 416 28.45 -21.60 -2.92
CA PRO A 416 29.60 -20.97 -2.28
C PRO A 416 30.87 -21.82 -2.32
N VAL A 417 30.76 -23.13 -2.55
CA VAL A 417 31.90 -24.06 -2.63
C VAL A 417 32.37 -24.21 -4.06
N VAL A 418 31.45 -24.53 -4.98
CA VAL A 418 31.78 -24.81 -6.39
C VAL A 418 32.14 -23.53 -7.15
N ASN A 419 31.54 -22.40 -6.78
CA ASN A 419 31.70 -21.12 -7.48
C ASN A 419 32.58 -20.12 -6.72
N LEU A 420 33.41 -20.59 -5.77
CA LEU A 420 34.34 -19.73 -5.04
C LEU A 420 35.20 -18.87 -6.01
N ASN A 421 35.31 -17.57 -5.73
CA ASN A 421 35.99 -16.57 -6.56
C ASN A 421 35.34 -16.30 -7.94
N LYS A 422 34.07 -16.68 -8.13
CA LYS A 422 33.29 -16.44 -9.36
C LYS A 422 32.08 -15.54 -9.13
N GLN A 423 32.01 -14.82 -8.00
CA GLN A 423 30.85 -14.03 -7.59
C GLN A 423 30.43 -13.02 -8.67
N ALA A 424 31.40 -12.38 -9.33
CA ALA A 424 31.15 -11.43 -10.41
C ALA A 424 30.41 -12.01 -11.62
N CYS A 425 30.42 -13.34 -11.81
CA CYS A 425 29.69 -14.01 -12.89
C CYS A 425 28.18 -14.17 -12.59
N PHE A 426 27.73 -13.77 -11.40
CA PHE A 426 26.32 -13.83 -10.96
C PHE A 426 25.65 -12.45 -10.91
N VAL A 427 26.38 -11.41 -11.31
CA VAL A 427 25.88 -10.02 -11.45
C VAL A 427 26.12 -9.58 -12.89
N ARG A 428 25.16 -8.87 -13.48
CA ARG A 428 25.26 -8.37 -14.85
C ARG A 428 25.31 -6.84 -14.88
N PHE A 429 26.14 -6.33 -15.77
CA PHE A 429 26.30 -4.91 -16.07
C PHE A 429 26.06 -4.70 -17.57
N PRO A 430 25.01 -3.95 -17.98
CA PRO A 430 24.72 -3.72 -19.40
C PRO A 430 25.83 -2.97 -20.14
N SER A 431 26.45 -2.00 -19.47
CA SER A 431 27.53 -1.16 -20.01
C SER A 431 28.84 -1.49 -19.31
N ILE A 432 29.70 -2.28 -19.97
CA ILE A 432 30.98 -2.75 -19.45
C ILE A 432 31.99 -2.97 -20.57
N THR A 433 33.28 -2.67 -20.34
CA THR A 433 34.35 -2.90 -21.33
C THR A 433 35.01 -4.27 -21.21
N THR A 434 35.19 -4.78 -19.99
CA THR A 434 35.85 -6.08 -19.73
C THR A 434 35.01 -6.95 -18.79
N PRO A 435 34.30 -7.97 -19.32
CA PRO A 435 33.54 -8.91 -18.49
C PRO A 435 34.42 -9.68 -17.48
N PRO A 436 33.89 -10.03 -16.30
CA PRO A 436 32.49 -9.84 -15.90
C PRO A 436 32.19 -8.51 -15.19
N ALA A 437 33.18 -7.79 -14.65
CA ALA A 437 32.93 -6.67 -13.72
C ALA A 437 33.99 -5.53 -13.76
N THR A 438 34.74 -5.37 -14.86
CA THR A 438 35.76 -4.33 -15.01
C THR A 438 35.41 -3.34 -16.11
N GLY A 439 35.57 -2.05 -15.82
CA GLY A 439 35.26 -0.96 -16.74
C GLY A 439 33.77 -0.81 -16.95
N VAL A 440 33.03 -0.81 -15.85
CA VAL A 440 31.59 -0.58 -15.79
C VAL A 440 31.33 0.93 -15.95
N ALA A 441 30.40 1.32 -16.83
CA ALA A 441 30.05 2.72 -16.99
C ALA A 441 29.45 3.32 -15.72
N THR A 442 29.68 4.61 -15.47
CA THR A 442 29.20 5.34 -14.30
C THR A 442 27.68 5.35 -14.13
N ASP A 443 26.93 5.22 -15.22
CA ASP A 443 25.47 5.16 -15.26
C ASP A 443 24.92 3.73 -15.46
N SER A 444 25.80 2.71 -15.47
CA SER A 444 25.42 1.33 -15.69
C SER A 444 24.54 0.81 -14.56
N ALA A 445 23.46 0.13 -14.93
CA ALA A 445 22.63 -0.58 -13.97
C ALA A 445 23.33 -1.85 -13.45
N VAL A 446 22.99 -2.24 -12.23
CA VAL A 446 23.43 -3.49 -11.62
C VAL A 446 22.27 -4.47 -11.62
N ILE A 447 22.46 -5.68 -12.15
CA ILE A 447 21.38 -6.64 -12.34
C ILE A 447 21.72 -7.95 -11.62
N VAL A 448 20.76 -8.45 -10.83
CA VAL A 448 20.81 -9.75 -10.16
C VAL A 448 19.58 -10.55 -10.57
N ARG A 449 19.77 -11.86 -10.78
CA ARG A 449 18.68 -12.79 -11.09
C ARG A 449 18.61 -13.89 -10.03
N PHE A 450 17.42 -14.38 -9.76
CA PHE A 450 17.14 -15.48 -8.85
C PHE A 450 16.59 -16.69 -9.64
N ASN A 451 16.65 -17.86 -9.02
CA ASN A 451 16.13 -19.13 -9.56
C ASN A 451 14.59 -19.24 -9.47
N GLU A 452 13.92 -18.21 -8.96
CA GLU A 452 12.48 -18.18 -8.75
C GLU A 452 12.01 -16.72 -8.55
N PRO A 453 10.70 -16.46 -8.64
CA PRO A 453 10.15 -15.15 -8.33
C PRO A 453 10.36 -14.76 -6.86
N MET A 454 10.93 -13.58 -6.65
CA MET A 454 11.12 -13.00 -5.31
C MET A 454 9.96 -12.09 -4.94
N ASP A 455 9.69 -11.88 -3.65
CA ASP A 455 8.79 -10.82 -3.20
C ASP A 455 9.41 -9.45 -3.50
N PRO A 456 8.85 -8.65 -4.43
CA PRO A 456 9.41 -7.36 -4.77
C PRO A 456 9.46 -6.40 -3.59
N ALA A 457 8.58 -6.55 -2.59
CA ALA A 457 8.58 -5.72 -1.39
C ALA A 457 9.78 -6.01 -0.47
N SER A 458 10.39 -7.19 -0.57
CA SER A 458 11.57 -7.58 0.19
C SER A 458 12.89 -7.15 -0.47
N ILE A 459 12.86 -6.64 -1.71
CA ILE A 459 14.05 -6.24 -2.48
C ILE A 459 14.04 -4.72 -2.69
N ASN A 460 14.98 -4.04 -2.02
CA ASN A 460 15.10 -2.58 -2.05
C ASN A 460 16.56 -2.11 -2.17
N ALA A 461 16.75 -0.84 -2.56
CA ALA A 461 18.04 -0.26 -2.94
C ALA A 461 19.01 -0.03 -1.75
N PHE A 462 18.52 -0.08 -0.51
CA PHE A 462 19.23 0.44 0.66
C PHE A 462 19.50 -0.60 1.75
N GLU A 463 18.90 -1.78 1.65
CA GLU A 463 19.04 -2.85 2.64
C GLU A 463 19.31 -4.22 2.01
N THR A 464 18.51 -4.65 1.03
CA THR A 464 18.51 -6.04 0.52
C THR A 464 19.08 -6.20 -0.89
N PHE A 465 19.20 -5.12 -1.66
CA PHE A 465 19.99 -5.05 -2.89
C PHE A 465 20.69 -3.69 -2.99
N THR A 466 21.92 -3.63 -2.50
CA THR A 466 22.65 -2.37 -2.31
C THR A 466 23.84 -2.26 -3.23
N VAL A 467 24.15 -1.05 -3.70
CA VAL A 467 25.44 -0.73 -4.33
C VAL A 467 26.16 0.31 -3.48
N THR A 468 27.39 0.01 -3.07
CA THR A 468 28.18 0.87 -2.16
C THR A 468 29.57 1.15 -2.71
N ASN A 469 30.15 2.29 -2.34
CA ASN A 469 31.55 2.65 -2.65
C ASN A 469 32.56 2.16 -1.59
N PHE A 470 32.09 1.33 -0.65
CA PHE A 470 32.88 0.66 0.38
C PHE A 470 32.50 -0.82 0.40
N ASP A 471 33.42 -1.65 0.87
CA ASP A 471 33.17 -3.09 1.03
C ASP A 471 32.22 -3.33 2.22
N PRO A 472 31.00 -3.82 1.99
CA PRO A 472 30.03 -4.04 3.07
C PRO A 472 30.39 -5.25 3.95
N SER A 473 31.35 -6.09 3.54
CA SER A 473 31.91 -7.16 4.39
C SER A 473 33.10 -6.69 5.25
N GLY A 474 33.61 -5.49 4.99
CA GLY A 474 34.72 -4.88 5.72
C GLY A 474 34.28 -4.10 6.97
N ALA A 475 35.24 -3.40 7.58
CA ALA A 475 34.92 -2.44 8.63
C ALA A 475 34.14 -1.26 8.03
N ALA A 476 32.96 -0.97 8.59
CA ALA A 476 32.14 0.14 8.13
C ALA A 476 32.94 1.46 8.18
N PRO A 477 32.86 2.31 7.14
CA PRO A 477 33.46 3.63 7.17
C PRO A 477 32.81 4.49 8.26
N ALA A 478 33.45 5.61 8.61
CA ALA A 478 32.94 6.51 9.65
C ALA A 478 31.54 7.08 9.34
N ASN A 479 31.18 7.22 8.05
CA ASN A 479 29.87 7.66 7.60
C ASN A 479 29.38 6.77 6.44
N PRO A 480 28.80 5.59 6.74
CA PRO A 480 28.36 4.63 5.73
C PRO A 480 27.17 5.14 4.92
N GLU A 481 26.34 6.01 5.50
CA GLU A 481 25.14 6.57 4.86
C GLU A 481 25.43 7.45 3.63
N ARG A 482 26.68 7.91 3.47
CA ARG A 482 27.16 8.62 2.28
C ARG A 482 27.86 7.72 1.25
N GLY A 483 27.94 6.42 1.53
CA GLY A 483 28.61 5.44 0.69
C GLY A 483 27.68 4.66 -0.24
N TYR A 484 26.37 4.76 -0.06
CA TYR A 484 25.36 4.11 -0.89
C TYR A 484 25.15 4.86 -2.20
N VAL A 485 24.94 4.11 -3.29
CA VAL A 485 24.42 4.65 -4.55
C VAL A 485 22.90 4.74 -4.42
N VAL A 486 22.37 5.95 -4.60
CA VAL A 486 20.92 6.20 -4.58
C VAL A 486 20.35 5.83 -5.95
N GLY A 487 19.46 4.83 -5.97
CA GLY A 487 18.88 4.29 -7.19
C GLY A 487 17.53 3.65 -6.97
N HIS A 488 16.87 3.28 -8.06
CA HIS A 488 15.61 2.55 -8.04
C HIS A 488 15.86 1.07 -8.32
N VAL A 489 15.16 0.21 -7.58
CA VAL A 489 15.14 -1.23 -7.87
C VAL A 489 13.87 -1.55 -8.63
N THR A 490 14.01 -2.04 -9.85
CA THR A 490 12.90 -2.47 -10.71
C THR A 490 12.96 -3.98 -10.92
N PRO A 491 11.88 -4.73 -10.59
CA PRO A 491 11.77 -6.14 -10.96
C PRO A 491 11.39 -6.29 -12.44
N THR A 492 11.72 -7.42 -13.04
CA THR A 492 11.04 -7.91 -14.24
C THR A 492 9.60 -8.32 -13.93
N SER A 493 8.75 -8.49 -14.95
CA SER A 493 7.34 -8.86 -14.76
C SER A 493 7.15 -10.23 -14.09
N ASP A 494 8.15 -11.11 -14.21
CA ASP A 494 8.23 -12.40 -13.54
C ASP A 494 8.95 -12.34 -12.17
N ALA A 495 9.26 -11.14 -11.67
CA ALA A 495 9.89 -10.89 -10.37
C ALA A 495 11.13 -11.76 -10.09
N SER A 496 11.82 -12.27 -11.12
CA SER A 496 12.98 -13.15 -11.01
C SER A 496 14.30 -12.41 -11.23
N GLU A 497 14.28 -11.29 -11.96
CA GLU A 497 15.43 -10.41 -12.17
C GLU A 497 15.14 -9.02 -11.60
N TYR A 498 16.12 -8.46 -10.89
CA TYR A 498 16.05 -7.16 -10.26
C TYR A 498 17.19 -6.29 -10.77
N ARG A 499 16.84 -5.06 -11.13
CA ARG A 499 17.76 -4.07 -11.66
C ARG A 499 17.82 -2.88 -10.71
N LEU A 500 19.02 -2.56 -10.22
CA LEU A 500 19.29 -1.30 -9.54
C LEU A 500 19.83 -0.29 -10.57
N GLU A 501 19.07 0.78 -10.78
CA GLU A 501 19.45 1.89 -11.67
C GLU A 501 19.86 3.11 -10.84
N PRO A 502 21.11 3.60 -10.96
CA PRO A 502 21.54 4.82 -10.28
C PRO A 502 20.71 6.04 -10.71
N THR A 503 20.24 6.84 -9.75
CA THR A 503 19.49 8.08 -10.03
C THR A 503 20.39 9.16 -10.64
N LEU A 504 21.66 9.17 -10.23
CA LEU A 504 22.73 9.96 -10.83
C LEU A 504 23.91 9.03 -11.13
N PRO A 505 24.75 9.34 -12.13
CA PRO A 505 25.96 8.58 -12.38
C PRO A 505 26.85 8.52 -11.12
N MET A 506 27.46 7.36 -10.91
CA MET A 506 28.38 7.09 -9.80
C MET A 506 29.56 8.07 -9.84
N ARG A 507 30.05 8.45 -8.65
CA ARG A 507 31.17 9.40 -8.54
C ARG A 507 32.40 8.79 -9.20
N HIS A 508 33.02 9.58 -10.08
CA HIS A 508 34.16 9.15 -10.88
C HIS A 508 35.13 10.31 -11.16
N THR A 509 36.42 10.02 -11.16
CA THR A 509 37.48 10.91 -11.62
C THR A 509 38.09 10.32 -12.89
N SER A 510 38.13 11.07 -13.98
CA SER A 510 38.71 10.59 -15.24
C SER A 510 40.13 10.04 -15.03
N ALA A 511 40.43 8.91 -15.68
CA ALA A 511 41.63 8.09 -15.52
C ALA A 511 41.79 7.33 -14.19
N ALA A 512 40.84 7.40 -13.26
CA ALA A 512 40.76 6.51 -12.10
C ALA A 512 39.94 5.26 -12.40
N SER A 513 40.02 4.23 -11.57
CA SER A 513 39.10 3.08 -11.64
C SER A 513 38.63 2.78 -10.23
N GLU A 514 37.62 3.54 -9.79
CA GLU A 514 37.03 3.43 -8.47
C GLU A 514 36.35 2.07 -8.29
N ALA A 515 36.42 1.56 -7.07
CA ALA A 515 35.82 0.29 -6.68
C ALA A 515 34.42 0.53 -6.08
N TYR A 516 33.47 -0.31 -6.49
CA TYR A 516 32.12 -0.37 -5.94
C TYR A 516 31.75 -1.84 -5.68
N TRP A 517 30.78 -2.05 -4.79
CA TRP A 517 30.32 -3.37 -4.38
C TRP A 517 28.82 -3.49 -4.57
N ALA A 518 28.39 -4.49 -5.33
CA ALA A 518 27.00 -4.92 -5.39
C ALA A 518 26.78 -6.00 -4.33
N ASN A 519 25.73 -5.87 -3.52
CA ASN A 519 25.48 -6.77 -2.41
C ASN A 519 24.01 -7.15 -2.31
N VAL A 520 23.77 -8.45 -2.08
CA VAL A 520 22.45 -9.04 -1.84
C VAL A 520 22.59 -9.92 -0.59
N PRO A 521 22.52 -9.31 0.60
CA PRO A 521 22.78 -10.01 1.86
C PRO A 521 21.64 -10.95 2.22
N ALA A 522 21.91 -11.99 3.00
CA ALA A 522 20.87 -12.66 3.76
C ALA A 522 20.54 -11.78 4.99
N SER A 523 19.37 -11.14 5.01
CA SER A 523 18.89 -10.32 6.13
C SER A 523 17.56 -10.85 6.66
N ALA A 524 17.25 -10.48 7.92
CA ALA A 524 15.94 -10.71 8.52
C ALA A 524 14.82 -9.88 7.83
N ALA A 525 15.18 -8.83 7.08
CA ALA A 525 14.27 -8.03 6.28
C ALA A 525 14.13 -8.53 4.83
N GLY A 526 14.86 -9.57 4.45
CA GLY A 526 14.90 -10.11 3.09
C GLY A 526 16.32 -10.21 2.52
N PRO A 527 16.47 -10.53 1.23
CA PRO A 527 15.41 -10.77 0.27
C PRO A 527 14.72 -12.12 0.52
N PHE A 528 13.41 -12.16 0.26
CA PHE A 528 12.55 -13.33 0.40
C PHE A 528 11.96 -13.73 -0.95
N ASP A 529 11.75 -15.03 -1.14
CA ASP A 529 10.85 -15.49 -2.19
C ASP A 529 9.39 -15.07 -1.90
N LEU A 530 8.48 -15.38 -2.82
CA LEU A 530 7.06 -15.10 -2.62
C LEU A 530 6.46 -15.82 -1.38
N ALA A 531 6.95 -17.02 -1.05
CA ALA A 531 6.51 -17.81 0.09
C ALA A 531 7.11 -17.35 1.45
N GLY A 532 8.09 -16.44 1.42
CA GLY A 532 8.77 -15.92 2.60
C GLY A 532 10.06 -16.65 2.98
N ASN A 533 10.61 -17.52 2.14
CA ASN A 533 11.88 -18.19 2.44
C ASN A 533 13.07 -17.23 2.23
N PRO A 534 14.03 -17.17 3.16
CA PRO A 534 15.20 -16.31 3.04
C PRO A 534 16.27 -16.89 2.12
N LEU A 535 17.04 -16.01 1.49
CA LEU A 535 18.27 -16.36 0.77
C LEU A 535 19.28 -17.05 1.73
N THR A 536 19.50 -18.36 1.59
CA THR A 536 20.32 -19.12 2.55
C THR A 536 21.80 -19.21 2.16
N ASN A 537 22.10 -19.19 0.85
CA ASN A 537 23.47 -19.12 0.31
C ASN A 537 23.69 -17.76 -0.31
N ALA A 538 23.81 -16.72 0.51
CA ALA A 538 23.99 -15.36 0.01
C ALA A 538 25.23 -15.24 -0.90
N LEU A 539 25.08 -14.46 -1.96
CA LEU A 539 26.21 -14.09 -2.82
C LEU A 539 27.11 -13.13 -2.03
N PRO A 540 28.41 -13.42 -1.85
CA PRO A 540 29.32 -12.46 -1.23
C PRO A 540 29.36 -11.15 -2.03
N PRO A 541 29.68 -10.00 -1.39
CA PRO A 541 29.72 -8.71 -2.08
C PRO A 541 30.57 -8.77 -3.35
N VAL A 542 29.98 -8.33 -4.47
CA VAL A 542 30.60 -8.36 -5.79
C VAL A 542 31.30 -7.05 -6.05
N LEU A 543 32.63 -7.08 -6.01
CA LEU A 543 33.47 -5.97 -6.45
C LEU A 543 33.35 -5.78 -7.97
N PHE A 544 33.12 -4.54 -8.38
CA PHE A 544 33.27 -4.07 -9.76
C PHE A 544 34.03 -2.75 -9.79
N THR A 545 34.65 -2.44 -10.93
CA THR A 545 35.42 -1.19 -11.10
C THR A 545 34.91 -0.37 -12.27
N LEU A 546 34.91 0.95 -12.08
CA LEU A 546 34.43 1.89 -13.10
C LEU A 546 35.37 1.98 -14.31
N ASP A 547 34.82 2.35 -15.46
CA ASP A 547 35.57 2.62 -16.69
C ASP A 547 36.49 3.85 -16.50
N PRO A 548 37.83 3.70 -16.59
CA PRO A 548 38.73 4.83 -16.46
C PRO A 548 38.65 5.86 -17.58
N THR A 549 37.97 5.53 -18.68
CA THR A 549 37.76 6.42 -19.83
C THR A 549 36.49 7.26 -19.72
N ASP A 550 35.62 6.99 -18.74
CA ASP A 550 34.45 7.81 -18.46
C ASP A 550 34.85 9.24 -18.05
N ALA A 551 33.92 10.17 -18.25
CA ALA A 551 34.12 11.56 -17.87
C ALA A 551 34.05 11.72 -16.34
N THR A 552 34.80 12.67 -15.78
CA THR A 552 34.70 13.01 -14.36
C THR A 552 33.27 13.36 -13.96
N VAL A 553 32.75 12.67 -12.94
CA VAL A 553 31.43 12.89 -12.32
C VAL A 553 31.62 13.33 -10.88
N SER A 554 31.19 14.56 -10.57
CA SER A 554 31.11 15.07 -9.21
C SER A 554 29.69 14.87 -8.67
N SER A 555 29.44 13.70 -8.08
CA SER A 555 28.18 13.34 -7.44
C SER A 555 28.40 12.90 -5.98
N GLY A 556 27.33 12.98 -5.20
CA GLY A 556 27.29 12.52 -3.82
C GLY A 556 25.88 12.05 -3.43
N SER A 557 25.82 11.36 -2.31
CA SER A 557 24.60 10.77 -1.79
C SER A 557 24.49 10.91 -0.27
N LEU A 558 23.26 10.77 0.21
CA LEU A 558 22.92 10.57 1.60
C LEU A 558 21.73 9.62 1.67
N VAL A 559 21.80 8.59 2.50
CA VAL A 559 20.70 7.67 2.76
C VAL A 559 20.36 7.70 4.25
N LEU A 560 19.08 7.65 4.58
CA LEU A 560 18.58 7.39 5.93
C LEU A 560 17.85 6.05 5.88
N ARG A 561 18.18 5.12 6.78
CA ARG A 561 17.65 3.74 6.82
C ARG A 561 17.01 3.39 8.17
N PHE A 562 17.06 4.30 9.14
CA PHE A 562 16.47 4.20 10.46
C PHE A 562 16.85 2.96 11.31
N PRO A 563 18.04 2.33 11.19
CA PRO A 563 18.43 1.20 12.05
C PRO A 563 18.74 1.67 13.49
N SER A 564 18.95 2.98 13.68
CA SER A 564 19.18 3.59 14.99
C SER A 564 18.64 5.02 15.00
N ALA A 565 18.63 5.67 16.16
CA ALA A 565 18.12 7.02 16.27
C ALA A 565 19.06 8.05 15.62
N ASP A 566 20.37 7.81 15.63
CA ASP A 566 21.46 8.70 15.18
C ASP A 566 22.33 7.93 14.17
N GLU A 567 22.11 8.16 12.88
CA GLU A 567 22.74 7.46 11.77
C GLU A 567 23.95 8.19 11.20
N ILE A 568 23.98 9.52 11.31
CA ILE A 568 24.99 10.38 10.71
C ILE A 568 25.87 10.95 11.82
N PRO A 569 27.19 10.67 11.79
CA PRO A 569 28.08 11.21 12.80
C PRO A 569 28.12 12.75 12.74
N PRO A 570 28.32 13.42 13.88
CA PRO A 570 28.34 14.88 13.91
C PRO A 570 29.45 15.45 13.04
N LEU A 571 29.17 16.57 12.37
CA LEU A 571 30.11 17.24 11.46
C LEU A 571 31.39 17.73 12.15
N THR A 572 31.35 17.95 13.47
CA THR A 572 32.51 18.41 14.25
C THR A 572 32.62 17.65 15.58
N THR A 573 33.84 17.29 15.94
CA THR A 573 34.16 16.63 17.21
C THR A 573 33.68 17.46 18.40
N GLY A 574 32.79 16.89 19.24
CA GLY A 574 32.22 17.58 20.41
C GLY A 574 30.91 18.32 20.15
N ALA A 575 30.34 18.25 18.95
CA ALA A 575 28.99 18.74 18.69
C ALA A 575 27.92 17.88 19.41
N PRO A 576 26.73 18.44 19.70
CA PRO A 576 25.61 17.67 20.24
C PRO A 576 25.27 16.51 19.30
N VAL A 577 25.13 15.31 19.85
CA VAL A 577 24.71 14.10 19.14
C VAL A 577 23.24 13.86 19.44
N GLY A 578 22.46 13.47 18.44
CA GLY A 578 21.06 13.16 18.60
C GLY A 578 20.40 12.82 17.27
N PRO A 579 19.10 12.54 17.27
CA PRO A 579 18.48 11.91 16.12
C PRO A 579 18.42 12.81 14.88
N GLU A 580 18.43 12.20 13.70
CA GLU A 580 18.25 12.92 12.43
C GLU A 580 16.81 13.41 12.25
N LEU A 581 15.81 12.78 12.89
CA LEU A 581 14.40 13.14 12.74
C LEU A 581 13.72 13.46 14.07
N ARG A 582 12.80 14.43 14.01
CA ARG A 582 11.84 14.77 15.08
C ARG A 582 10.43 14.86 14.50
N GLY A 583 9.42 14.41 15.25
CA GLY A 583 8.02 14.70 14.93
C GLY A 583 7.04 13.62 15.38
N GLN A 584 5.98 13.45 14.60
CA GLN A 584 4.83 12.61 14.90
C GLN A 584 4.98 11.21 14.29
N PHE A 585 5.98 10.45 14.72
CA PHE A 585 6.23 9.10 14.23
C PHE A 585 6.67 8.17 15.35
N GLN A 586 6.64 6.89 15.07
CA GLN A 586 7.21 5.82 15.86
C GLN A 586 8.33 5.17 15.05
N VAL A 587 9.41 4.76 15.71
CA VAL A 587 10.49 4.02 15.07
C VAL A 587 10.40 2.57 15.50
N ASN A 588 10.35 1.68 14.52
CA ASN A 588 10.59 0.27 14.73
C ASN A 588 12.05 -0.04 14.42
N PHE A 589 12.91 0.03 15.44
CA PHE A 589 14.35 -0.26 15.28
C PHE A 589 14.64 -1.74 14.96
N THR A 590 13.67 -2.64 15.16
CA THR A 590 13.84 -4.05 14.77
C THR A 590 13.71 -4.22 13.26
N THR A 591 12.82 -3.45 12.62
CA THR A 591 12.59 -3.49 11.16
C THR A 591 13.23 -2.32 10.41
N GLY A 592 13.82 -1.34 11.08
CA GLY A 592 14.39 -0.14 10.46
C GLY A 592 13.34 0.77 9.83
N GLN A 593 12.13 0.83 10.38
CA GLN A 593 11.00 1.53 9.76
C GLN A 593 10.45 2.67 10.61
N LEU A 594 10.05 3.75 9.95
CA LEU A 594 9.22 4.80 10.52
C LEU A 594 7.74 4.54 10.22
N GLU A 595 6.93 4.57 11.27
CA GLU A 595 5.48 4.53 11.20
C GLU A 595 4.88 5.85 11.68
N PRO A 596 3.80 6.35 11.06
CA PRO A 596 3.08 7.51 11.58
C PRO A 596 2.31 7.15 12.86
N ARG A 597 1.72 8.18 13.49
CA ARG A 597 0.71 7.97 14.53
C ARG A 597 -0.40 7.06 14.02
N GLU A 598 -0.96 6.26 14.91
CA GLU A 598 -2.17 5.49 14.63
C GLU A 598 -3.34 6.39 14.22
N VAL A 599 -4.22 5.86 13.38
CA VAL A 599 -5.46 6.52 12.99
C VAL A 599 -6.46 6.41 14.14
N VAL A 600 -6.51 7.45 14.97
CA VAL A 600 -7.39 7.54 16.14
C VAL A 600 -8.43 8.63 15.91
N ARG A 601 -9.68 8.30 16.21
CA ARG A 601 -10.78 9.27 16.24
C ARG A 601 -11.00 9.78 17.65
N SER A 602 -11.24 11.07 17.78
CA SER A 602 -11.47 11.73 19.06
C SER A 602 -12.61 12.72 18.94
N SER A 603 -13.59 12.62 19.84
CA SER A 603 -14.69 13.58 19.98
C SER A 603 -14.42 14.46 21.18
N LEU A 604 -14.31 15.77 20.96
CA LEU A 604 -13.92 16.75 21.96
C LEU A 604 -15.05 17.75 22.18
N PRO A 605 -15.83 17.60 23.28
CA PRO A 605 -16.85 18.57 23.62
C PRO A 605 -16.21 19.90 24.00
N VAL A 606 -16.76 20.97 23.43
CA VAL A 606 -16.49 22.38 23.71
C VAL A 606 -17.68 22.91 24.51
N ASP A 607 -17.66 22.67 25.82
CA ASP A 607 -18.76 23.00 26.73
C ASP A 607 -18.24 23.42 28.10
N ARG A 608 -19.16 23.73 29.01
CA ARG A 608 -18.85 24.26 30.36
C ARG A 608 -18.18 23.25 31.31
N THR A 609 -17.88 22.03 30.86
CA THR A 609 -17.00 21.11 31.61
C THR A 609 -15.51 21.41 31.36
N ARG A 610 -15.19 22.13 30.28
CA ARG A 610 -13.83 22.61 29.99
C ARG A 610 -13.53 23.84 30.84
N THR A 611 -12.36 23.87 31.48
CA THR A 611 -12.00 24.93 32.44
C THR A 611 -12.15 26.34 31.88
N THR A 612 -11.69 26.58 30.65
CA THR A 612 -11.80 27.88 29.97
C THR A 612 -13.26 28.29 29.75
N VAL A 613 -14.07 27.36 29.23
CA VAL A 613 -15.48 27.62 28.92
C VAL A 613 -16.33 27.73 30.21
N ASN A 614 -15.95 27.01 31.27
CA ASN A 614 -16.57 27.10 32.59
C ASN A 614 -16.42 28.51 33.21
N ALA A 615 -15.28 29.17 32.97
CA ALA A 615 -15.04 30.53 33.43
C ALA A 615 -15.88 31.60 32.69
N MET A 616 -16.48 31.25 31.55
CA MET A 616 -17.37 32.13 30.80
C MET A 616 -18.78 32.18 31.39
N THR A 617 -19.51 33.26 31.14
CA THR A 617 -20.87 33.43 31.70
C THR A 617 -21.93 32.85 30.77
N PRO A 618 -22.81 31.92 31.20
CA PRO A 618 -23.91 31.41 30.34
C PRO A 618 -24.83 32.53 29.84
N THR A 619 -25.41 32.37 28.63
CA THR A 619 -26.38 33.31 28.04
C THR A 619 -27.61 32.60 27.48
N THR A 620 -28.58 33.36 26.99
CA THR A 620 -29.86 32.87 26.42
C THR A 620 -29.71 32.27 25.01
N GLY A 621 -28.50 32.04 24.53
CA GLY A 621 -28.21 31.52 23.19
C GLY A 621 -28.50 32.47 22.03
N ALA A 622 -28.33 31.98 20.80
CA ALA A 622 -28.58 32.72 19.55
C ALA A 622 -29.14 31.80 18.46
N GLN A 623 -29.94 32.35 17.54
CA GLN A 623 -30.59 31.57 16.45
C GLN A 623 -29.74 31.45 15.17
N PHE A 624 -28.67 32.23 15.05
CA PHE A 624 -27.79 32.18 13.88
C PHE A 624 -26.78 31.03 14.02
N PRO A 625 -26.38 30.32 12.95
CA PRO A 625 -26.58 30.68 11.55
C PRO A 625 -27.90 30.21 10.92
N LEU A 626 -28.71 29.41 11.62
CA LEU A 626 -29.89 28.75 11.04
C LEU A 626 -31.09 29.70 10.94
N THR A 627 -31.15 30.49 9.87
CA THR A 627 -32.23 31.46 9.64
C THR A 627 -32.82 31.40 8.24
N GLN A 628 -34.14 31.52 8.14
CA GLN A 628 -34.88 31.50 6.87
C GLN A 628 -34.50 32.64 5.92
N LEU A 629 -34.03 33.79 6.45
CA LEU A 629 -33.67 34.97 5.66
C LEU A 629 -32.17 35.05 5.31
N GLY A 630 -31.44 33.95 5.54
CA GLY A 630 -30.03 33.78 5.23
C GLY A 630 -29.07 34.37 6.26
N CYS A 631 -27.86 33.83 6.32
CA CYS A 631 -26.83 34.22 7.27
C CYS A 631 -25.43 33.85 6.76
N LYS A 632 -24.48 34.78 6.89
CA LYS A 632 -23.04 34.48 6.92
C LYS A 632 -22.54 34.67 8.35
N LEU A 633 -21.95 33.63 8.92
CA LEU A 633 -21.44 33.64 10.29
C LEU A 633 -20.03 33.06 10.32
N MET A 634 -19.13 33.71 11.05
CA MET A 634 -17.84 33.20 11.46
C MET A 634 -17.79 33.08 12.98
N THR A 635 -17.31 31.95 13.48
CA THR A 635 -17.04 31.71 14.90
C THR A 635 -15.73 30.94 15.04
N VAL A 636 -15.14 30.96 16.24
CA VAL A 636 -13.86 30.31 16.50
C VAL A 636 -13.91 29.38 17.69
N TRP A 637 -13.14 28.29 17.61
CA TRP A 637 -12.75 27.47 18.76
C TRP A 637 -11.22 27.44 18.88
N ARG A 638 -10.72 27.66 20.09
CA ARG A 638 -9.29 27.69 20.39
C ARG A 638 -8.85 26.33 20.90
N TYR A 639 -7.55 26.10 20.86
CA TYR A 639 -6.98 24.85 21.38
C TYR A 639 -7.30 24.62 22.87
N ILE A 640 -7.33 25.69 23.67
CA ILE A 640 -7.68 25.60 25.10
C ILE A 640 -9.16 25.27 25.33
N ASP A 641 -10.05 25.59 24.38
CA ASP A 641 -11.48 25.36 24.52
C ASP A 641 -11.82 23.87 24.34
N VAL A 642 -10.96 23.12 23.62
CA VAL A 642 -11.02 21.66 23.49
C VAL A 642 -10.12 20.93 24.50
N GLY A 643 -9.40 21.66 25.34
CA GLY A 643 -8.51 21.11 26.38
C GLY A 643 -7.12 20.69 25.88
N PHE A 644 -6.67 21.18 24.72
CA PHE A 644 -5.32 20.95 24.22
C PHE A 644 -4.31 21.91 24.86
N VAL A 645 -3.04 21.54 24.73
CA VAL A 645 -1.86 22.34 25.08
C VAL A 645 -1.02 22.59 23.84
N VAL A 646 -0.29 23.70 23.81
CA VAL A 646 0.37 24.15 22.57
C VAL A 646 1.57 23.31 22.15
N ASN A 647 2.30 22.72 23.10
CA ASN A 647 3.52 21.95 22.86
C ASN A 647 3.31 20.43 22.75
N ASP A 648 2.06 19.95 22.78
CA ASP A 648 1.80 18.52 22.61
C ASP A 648 1.68 18.16 21.13
N ASP A 649 2.75 17.57 20.59
CA ASP A 649 2.83 17.09 19.21
C ASP A 649 1.73 16.05 18.89
N ARG A 650 1.08 15.44 19.88
CA ARG A 650 -0.09 14.56 19.66
C ARG A 650 -1.35 15.31 19.26
N THR A 651 -1.41 16.62 19.47
CA THR A 651 -2.60 17.47 19.25
C THR A 651 -2.45 18.44 18.08
N THR A 652 -1.36 18.34 17.33
CA THR A 652 -1.11 19.11 16.11
C THR A 652 -1.38 18.25 14.88
N ASN A 653 -1.61 18.88 13.72
CA ASN A 653 -1.95 18.22 12.47
C ASN A 653 -3.19 17.29 12.60
N MET A 654 -4.26 17.79 13.22
CA MET A 654 -5.48 17.02 13.46
C MET A 654 -6.49 17.33 12.38
N ASP A 655 -7.00 16.32 11.68
CA ASP A 655 -8.03 16.53 10.67
C ASP A 655 -9.41 16.62 11.31
N VAL A 656 -10.15 17.68 10.98
CA VAL A 656 -11.56 17.85 11.35
C VAL A 656 -12.40 16.94 10.46
N GLU A 657 -13.02 15.92 11.05
CA GLU A 657 -13.93 14.98 10.37
C GLU A 657 -15.40 15.35 10.60
N GLY A 658 -15.72 16.00 11.72
CA GLY A 658 -17.09 16.34 12.10
C GLY A 658 -17.19 17.54 13.04
N LEU A 659 -18.37 18.16 13.04
CA LEU A 659 -18.72 19.27 13.93
C LEU A 659 -20.14 19.04 14.45
N SER A 660 -20.36 19.38 15.71
CA SER A 660 -21.70 19.39 16.31
C SER A 660 -21.91 20.68 17.10
N TRP A 661 -23.17 21.10 17.23
CA TRP A 661 -23.57 22.27 18.02
C TRP A 661 -24.48 21.84 19.18
N ALA A 662 -24.43 22.61 20.28
CA ALA A 662 -25.30 22.38 21.43
C ALA A 662 -26.60 23.18 21.30
N PRO A 663 -27.79 22.56 21.29
CA PRO A 663 -29.05 23.27 21.42
C PRO A 663 -29.28 23.81 22.83
N LEU A 664 -29.84 25.02 22.95
CA LEU A 664 -30.18 25.62 24.24
C LEU A 664 -31.18 24.73 25.01
N GLY A 665 -30.74 24.23 26.17
CA GLY A 665 -31.53 23.33 27.01
C GLY A 665 -31.84 21.98 26.36
N GLY A 666 -31.12 21.55 25.31
CA GLY A 666 -31.36 20.29 24.62
C GLY A 666 -32.50 20.30 23.59
N ASN A 667 -33.11 21.47 23.36
CA ASN A 667 -34.30 21.60 22.51
C ASN A 667 -33.95 21.75 21.03
N VAL A 668 -34.49 20.86 20.20
CA VAL A 668 -34.25 20.85 18.76
C VAL A 668 -35.58 20.88 18.03
N VAL A 669 -35.71 21.78 17.07
CA VAL A 669 -36.85 21.91 16.18
C VAL A 669 -36.45 21.31 14.83
N ALA A 670 -37.30 20.43 14.29
CA ALA A 670 -37.07 19.86 12.96
C ALA A 670 -37.11 20.99 11.91
N ASP A 671 -36.11 21.04 11.04
CA ASP A 671 -35.96 22.10 10.04
C ASP A 671 -35.16 21.60 8.85
N VAL A 672 -35.33 22.22 7.68
CA VAL A 672 -34.63 21.87 6.45
C VAL A 672 -34.17 23.15 5.77
N TYR A 673 -32.92 23.16 5.33
CA TYR A 673 -32.33 24.19 4.51
C TYR A 673 -31.82 23.56 3.23
N ASP A 674 -32.37 23.94 2.08
CA ASP A 674 -31.99 23.37 0.78
C ASP A 674 -30.53 23.69 0.42
N ALA A 675 -30.01 24.82 0.91
CA ALA A 675 -28.65 25.26 0.67
C ALA A 675 -27.94 25.68 1.97
N PHE A 676 -26.84 24.99 2.28
CA PHE A 676 -26.02 25.24 3.45
C PHE A 676 -24.57 24.90 3.15
N ARG A 677 -23.62 25.75 3.55
CA ARG A 677 -22.19 25.52 3.32
C ARG A 677 -21.39 25.71 4.60
N ILE A 678 -20.37 24.87 4.77
CA ILE A 678 -19.36 24.97 5.84
C ILE A 678 -17.99 25.15 5.19
N SER A 679 -17.25 26.16 5.64
CA SER A 679 -15.83 26.32 5.31
C SER A 679 -14.99 26.42 6.58
N LEU A 680 -13.80 25.83 6.57
CA LEU A 680 -12.85 25.84 7.70
C LEU A 680 -11.53 26.49 7.30
N SER A 681 -10.89 27.19 8.23
CA SER A 681 -9.53 27.74 8.09
C SER A 681 -8.88 27.95 9.47
N HIS A 682 -7.60 28.36 9.53
CA HIS A 682 -7.06 29.01 10.72
C HIS A 682 -7.55 30.46 10.77
N SER A 683 -7.82 30.96 11.98
CA SER A 683 -8.14 32.37 12.16
C SER A 683 -6.88 33.24 12.20
N SER A 684 -6.94 34.44 11.63
CA SER A 684 -5.93 35.49 11.82
C SER A 684 -5.99 36.13 13.21
N ARG A 685 -7.07 35.88 13.96
CA ARG A 685 -7.34 36.46 15.28
C ARG A 685 -7.24 35.40 16.36
N LEU A 686 -6.85 35.80 17.55
CA LEU A 686 -6.72 34.93 18.72
C LEU A 686 -7.43 35.59 19.90
N PRO A 687 -8.75 35.40 20.05
CA PRO A 687 -9.47 36.01 21.16
C PRO A 687 -8.86 35.58 22.50
N ASP A 688 -8.47 36.57 23.29
CA ASP A 688 -7.86 36.42 24.61
C ASP A 688 -8.56 37.30 25.65
N GLU A 689 -9.29 36.63 26.54
CA GLU A 689 -10.12 37.24 27.59
C GLU A 689 -9.41 37.34 28.94
N GLY A 690 -8.08 37.23 28.98
CA GLY A 690 -7.30 37.44 30.19
C GLY A 690 -7.65 38.77 30.87
N GLN A 691 -7.60 38.77 32.20
CA GLN A 691 -7.97 39.90 33.06
C GLN A 691 -6.88 40.18 34.10
N PHE A 692 -6.70 41.43 34.50
CA PHE A 692 -6.06 41.77 35.77
C PHE A 692 -7.04 42.54 36.67
N VAL A 693 -6.77 42.50 37.97
CA VAL A 693 -7.53 43.27 38.96
C VAL A 693 -6.80 44.59 39.16
N ASP A 694 -7.49 45.71 38.90
CA ASP A 694 -7.04 47.05 39.28
C ASP A 694 -7.92 47.66 40.38
N ALA A 695 -7.65 48.92 40.74
CA ALA A 695 -8.41 49.63 41.78
C ALA A 695 -9.89 49.92 41.42
N MET A 696 -10.28 49.70 40.15
CA MET A 696 -11.63 49.91 39.60
C MET A 696 -12.36 48.61 39.23
N GLY A 697 -11.68 47.45 39.24
CA GLY A 697 -12.27 46.13 39.03
C GLY A 697 -11.47 45.22 38.10
N ASN A 698 -12.13 44.23 37.47
CA ASN A 698 -11.50 43.37 36.47
C ASN A 698 -11.42 44.11 35.12
N VAL A 699 -10.21 44.32 34.61
CA VAL A 699 -9.95 44.94 33.30
C VAL A 699 -9.47 43.88 32.33
N ILE A 700 -10.06 43.87 31.12
CA ILE A 700 -9.66 42.97 30.04
C ILE A 700 -8.35 43.46 29.44
N ILE A 701 -7.38 42.56 29.32
CA ILE A 701 -6.01 42.90 28.88
C ILE A 701 -5.97 43.09 27.35
N TYR A 702 -6.70 42.24 26.62
CA TYR A 702 -6.61 42.15 25.16
C TYR A 702 -7.98 42.30 24.46
N PRO A 703 -8.70 43.43 24.64
CA PRO A 703 -10.06 43.58 24.14
C PRO A 703 -10.16 43.58 22.60
N ALA A 704 -9.08 43.94 21.91
CA ALA A 704 -9.02 44.00 20.45
C ALA A 704 -8.69 42.65 19.78
N SER A 705 -8.27 41.63 20.53
CA SER A 705 -7.75 40.35 20.01
C SER A 705 -8.73 39.48 19.21
N GLY A 706 -10.03 39.81 19.24
CA GLY A 706 -11.12 39.05 18.63
C GLY A 706 -11.31 39.23 17.13
N LEU A 707 -12.38 38.61 16.59
CA LEU A 707 -12.80 38.70 15.19
C LEU A 707 -13.13 40.14 14.75
N LEU A 708 -12.87 40.42 13.48
CA LEU A 708 -13.05 41.71 12.82
C LEU A 708 -14.32 41.74 11.96
N THR A 709 -14.78 42.96 11.66
CA THR A 709 -16.00 43.21 10.87
C THR A 709 -15.89 42.68 9.43
N THR A 710 -14.74 42.85 8.79
CA THR A 710 -14.53 42.36 7.43
C THR A 710 -14.22 40.87 7.48
N PHE A 711 -15.08 40.04 6.88
CA PHE A 711 -14.94 38.58 6.96
C PHE A 711 -13.58 38.09 6.44
N ASP A 712 -13.09 38.65 5.33
CA ASP A 712 -11.85 38.20 4.72
C ASP A 712 -10.60 38.51 5.56
N GLN A 713 -10.70 39.49 6.47
CA GLN A 713 -9.60 39.82 7.40
C GLN A 713 -9.47 38.81 8.55
N ASN A 714 -10.46 37.93 8.74
CA ASN A 714 -10.43 36.89 9.78
C ASN A 714 -9.73 35.61 9.33
N TYR A 715 -9.51 35.42 8.01
CA TYR A 715 -8.71 34.33 7.47
C TYR A 715 -7.22 34.57 7.72
N LEU A 716 -6.48 33.53 8.12
CA LEU A 716 -5.04 33.61 8.32
C LEU A 716 -4.30 34.13 7.08
N ASN A 717 -4.47 33.45 5.95
CA ASN A 717 -3.83 33.79 4.69
C ASN A 717 -4.55 33.08 3.53
N THR A 718 -5.20 33.82 2.65
CA THR A 718 -5.98 33.23 1.54
C THR A 718 -5.13 32.59 0.43
N ALA A 719 -3.80 32.79 0.42
CA ALA A 719 -2.90 32.15 -0.53
C ALA A 719 -2.34 30.81 -0.01
N THR A 720 -1.96 30.75 1.27
CA THR A 720 -1.31 29.56 1.87
C THR A 720 -2.19 28.75 2.80
N ASP A 721 -3.31 29.30 3.28
CA ASP A 721 -4.37 28.65 4.06
C ASP A 721 -5.75 29.13 3.57
N PRO A 722 -6.10 28.89 2.30
CA PRO A 722 -7.42 29.29 1.79
C PRO A 722 -8.54 28.57 2.56
N PRO A 723 -9.70 29.22 2.75
CA PRO A 723 -10.84 28.57 3.40
C PRO A 723 -11.27 27.32 2.63
N ARG A 724 -11.19 26.16 3.30
CA ARG A 724 -11.54 24.87 2.71
C ARG A 724 -13.02 24.61 2.85
N ILE A 725 -13.70 24.38 1.74
CA ILE A 725 -15.10 23.93 1.73
C ILE A 725 -15.10 22.46 2.17
N VAL A 726 -15.74 22.20 3.32
CA VAL A 726 -15.86 20.84 3.87
C VAL A 726 -17.30 20.32 3.79
N HIS A 727 -18.26 21.21 3.53
CA HIS A 727 -19.62 20.85 3.16
C HIS A 727 -20.12 21.79 2.06
N PRO A 728 -20.34 21.29 0.82
CA PRO A 728 -20.74 22.13 -0.31
C PRO A 728 -22.21 22.55 -0.22
N ARG A 729 -22.52 23.66 -0.87
CA ARG A 729 -23.80 24.39 -0.75
C ARG A 729 -25.01 23.52 -1.05
N GLU A 730 -24.95 22.79 -2.15
CA GLU A 730 -26.02 22.02 -2.78
C GLU A 730 -26.49 20.82 -1.96
N ARG A 731 -25.75 20.45 -0.90
CA ARG A 731 -26.13 19.33 -0.02
C ARG A 731 -27.06 19.74 1.12
N GLY A 732 -27.30 21.04 1.31
CA GLY A 732 -28.24 21.55 2.30
C GLY A 732 -27.92 21.16 3.75
N TYR A 733 -28.88 21.37 4.65
CA TYR A 733 -28.83 20.87 6.02
C TYR A 733 -30.22 20.51 6.52
N THR A 734 -30.41 19.23 6.85
CA THR A 734 -31.61 18.75 7.56
C THR A 734 -31.30 18.65 9.05
N VAL A 735 -32.03 19.39 9.87
CA VAL A 735 -31.99 19.31 11.33
C VAL A 735 -33.10 18.37 11.78
N SER A 736 -32.74 17.22 12.35
CA SER A 736 -33.70 16.28 12.92
C SER A 736 -33.54 16.14 14.43
N PRO A 737 -34.64 16.20 15.23
CA PRO A 737 -34.59 15.85 16.64
C PRO A 737 -34.15 14.41 16.91
N SER A 738 -34.20 13.52 15.92
CA SER A 738 -33.68 12.14 16.02
C SER A 738 -32.15 12.07 15.97
N ASP A 739 -31.48 13.09 15.44
CA ASP A 739 -30.02 13.15 15.34
C ASP A 739 -29.35 13.63 16.64
N ARG A 740 -30.14 13.93 17.68
CA ARG A 740 -29.60 14.32 18.98
C ARG A 740 -28.80 13.18 19.58
N PHE A 741 -27.63 13.52 20.12
CA PHE A 741 -26.84 12.61 20.93
C PHE A 741 -26.34 13.32 22.19
N VAL A 742 -25.85 12.53 23.15
CA VAL A 742 -25.26 13.03 24.39
C VAL A 742 -23.75 12.87 24.28
N ALA A 743 -23.02 13.99 24.38
CA ALA A 743 -21.57 13.99 24.39
C ALA A 743 -21.00 13.28 25.62
N THR A 744 -19.71 12.95 25.61
CA THR A 744 -19.02 12.30 26.74
C THR A 744 -19.08 13.08 28.05
N THR A 745 -19.33 14.38 27.96
CA THR A 745 -19.49 15.32 29.08
C THR A 745 -20.94 15.44 29.60
N GLY A 746 -21.90 14.79 28.94
CA GLY A 746 -23.32 14.86 29.27
C GLY A 746 -24.11 15.96 28.54
N THR A 747 -23.44 16.82 27.76
CA THR A 747 -24.10 17.88 26.99
C THR A 747 -24.82 17.29 25.77
N VAL A 748 -26.08 17.68 25.54
CA VAL A 748 -26.85 17.28 24.35
C VAL A 748 -26.31 18.05 23.14
N MET A 749 -26.08 17.33 22.04
CA MET A 749 -25.52 17.85 20.80
C MET A 749 -26.37 17.48 19.60
N VAL A 750 -26.25 18.27 18.53
CA VAL A 750 -26.78 17.96 17.20
C VAL A 750 -25.64 18.11 16.18
N PRO A 751 -25.41 17.12 15.31
CA PRO A 751 -24.36 17.20 14.33
C PRO A 751 -24.70 18.19 13.20
N TYR A 752 -23.71 18.96 12.77
CA TYR A 752 -23.73 19.66 11.48
C TYR A 752 -23.69 18.63 10.33
N PRO A 753 -24.01 19.02 9.07
CA PRO A 753 -24.09 18.06 7.96
C PRO A 753 -22.72 17.60 7.41
N LEU A 754 -21.61 18.08 7.98
CA LEU A 754 -20.24 17.71 7.59
C LEU A 754 -20.06 16.17 7.57
N ASN A 755 -19.66 15.63 6.41
CA ASN A 755 -19.40 14.20 6.18
C ASN A 755 -20.57 13.24 6.53
N ARG A 756 -21.80 13.74 6.70
CA ARG A 756 -22.97 12.89 6.96
C ARG A 756 -23.52 12.32 5.66
N GLY A 757 -23.83 11.02 5.66
CA GLY A 757 -24.36 10.32 4.50
C GLY A 757 -23.43 10.32 3.29
N ILE A 758 -22.12 10.47 3.53
CA ILE A 758 -21.06 10.47 2.52
C ILE A 758 -20.29 9.16 2.62
N PRO A 759 -20.06 8.46 1.49
CA PRO A 759 -19.14 7.32 1.45
C PRO A 759 -17.77 7.72 2.03
N PRO A 760 -17.12 6.86 2.82
CA PRO A 760 -15.87 7.22 3.50
C PRO A 760 -14.77 7.80 2.58
N GLU A 761 -14.67 7.33 1.35
CA GLU A 761 -13.74 7.75 0.30
C GLU A 761 -13.96 9.21 -0.16
N ASP A 762 -15.19 9.70 -0.04
CA ASP A 762 -15.60 11.05 -0.46
C ASP A 762 -15.60 12.05 0.70
N LYS A 763 -15.21 11.62 1.92
CA LYS A 763 -15.17 12.50 3.08
C LYS A 763 -14.13 13.61 2.89
N LEU A 764 -14.53 14.82 3.27
CA LEU A 764 -13.68 16.00 3.23
C LEU A 764 -13.14 16.31 4.63
N PHE A 765 -11.86 16.62 4.71
CA PHE A 765 -11.17 16.91 5.98
C PHE A 765 -10.55 18.31 5.96
N TYR A 766 -10.28 18.89 7.13
CA TYR A 766 -9.44 20.08 7.24
C TYR A 766 -8.40 19.89 8.34
N THR A 767 -7.11 19.99 8.00
CA THR A 767 -6.03 19.87 8.97
C THR A 767 -5.96 21.13 9.82
N TRP A 768 -6.38 21.04 11.09
CA TRP A 768 -6.21 22.10 12.06
C TRP A 768 -4.90 21.95 12.84
N ARG A 769 -4.36 23.09 13.31
CA ARG A 769 -3.03 23.19 13.93
C ARG A 769 -1.97 22.62 12.98
N ASP A 770 -2.04 23.05 11.73
CA ASP A 770 -1.26 22.52 10.61
C ASP A 770 0.16 23.09 10.61
N THR A 771 1.17 22.26 10.94
CA THR A 771 2.58 22.64 10.98
C THR A 771 3.25 22.81 9.62
N SER A 772 2.54 22.56 8.52
CA SER A 772 3.04 22.86 7.17
C SER A 772 2.86 24.32 6.76
N ILE A 773 1.98 25.04 7.44
CA ILE A 773 1.65 26.44 7.17
C ILE A 773 2.50 27.33 8.07
N LEU A 774 3.39 28.12 7.48
CA LEU A 774 4.33 28.99 8.21
C LEU A 774 3.78 30.40 8.52
N SER A 775 2.58 30.72 8.02
CA SER A 775 1.95 32.03 8.28
C SER A 775 1.65 32.19 9.77
N LYS A 776 1.89 33.40 10.28
CA LYS A 776 1.68 33.77 11.69
C LYS A 776 0.60 34.84 11.79
N ALA A 777 -0.10 34.89 12.91
CA ALA A 777 -1.13 35.89 13.20
C ALA A 777 -1.25 36.20 14.70
N GLY A 778 -2.46 36.44 15.21
CA GLY A 778 -2.70 36.66 16.65
C GLY A 778 -2.38 38.07 17.14
N LEU A 779 -2.52 39.08 16.28
CA LEU A 779 -2.37 40.49 16.66
C LEU A 779 -3.30 40.86 17.82
N ASP A 780 -2.84 41.79 18.66
CA ASP A 780 -3.53 42.33 19.84
C ASP A 780 -3.81 41.32 20.96
N SER A 781 -3.20 40.13 20.94
CA SER A 781 -3.29 39.11 21.98
C SER A 781 -2.03 39.06 22.86
N ALA A 782 -2.02 38.19 23.88
CA ALA A 782 -0.81 37.89 24.66
C ALA A 782 0.28 37.20 23.83
N GLY A 783 -0.10 36.41 22.81
CA GLY A 783 0.82 35.58 22.03
C GLY A 783 0.39 34.12 21.98
N LEU A 784 1.37 33.22 21.80
CA LEU A 784 1.13 31.77 21.66
C LEU A 784 0.42 31.18 22.90
N GLU A 785 0.83 31.64 24.07
CA GLU A 785 0.14 31.41 25.34
C GLU A 785 -0.75 32.60 25.66
N MET A 786 -2.07 32.37 25.73
CA MET A 786 -3.06 33.42 26.01
C MET A 786 -3.06 33.81 27.48
N ALA A 787 -3.35 35.06 27.83
CA ALA A 787 -3.41 35.48 29.23
C ALA A 787 -4.48 34.73 30.04
N ILE A 788 -5.59 34.32 29.40
CA ILE A 788 -6.61 33.49 30.06
C ILE A 788 -6.06 32.16 30.58
N THR A 789 -5.05 31.56 29.95
CA THR A 789 -4.47 30.30 30.44
C THR A 789 -3.78 30.50 31.79
N PHE A 790 -3.10 31.63 31.95
CA PHE A 790 -2.48 32.03 33.21
C PHE A 790 -3.50 32.40 34.28
N ASN A 791 -4.54 33.17 33.92
CA ASN A 791 -5.63 33.52 34.85
C ASN A 791 -6.30 32.28 35.47
N LEU A 792 -6.38 31.18 34.73
CA LEU A 792 -7.02 29.94 35.16
C LEU A 792 -6.04 28.89 35.70
N GLY A 793 -4.74 29.21 35.77
CA GLY A 793 -3.70 28.28 36.22
C GLY A 793 -3.59 27.01 35.35
N LEU A 794 -3.92 27.12 34.07
CA LEU A 794 -3.76 26.01 33.13
C LEU A 794 -2.27 25.75 32.88
N PRO A 795 -1.88 24.53 32.46
CA PRO A 795 -0.50 24.24 32.10
C PRO A 795 -0.04 25.20 30.99
N THR A 796 0.84 26.12 31.36
CA THR A 796 1.51 27.02 30.42
C THR A 796 2.92 26.52 30.15
N VAL A 797 3.53 26.99 29.07
CA VAL A 797 4.99 26.92 28.97
C VAL A 797 5.58 27.76 30.10
N THR A 798 5.94 27.15 31.24
CA THR A 798 6.93 27.76 32.14
C THR A 798 8.12 28.19 31.27
N PRO A 799 8.77 29.35 31.49
CA PRO A 799 10.12 29.52 30.99
C PRO A 799 10.98 28.48 31.69
N ALA A 800 10.99 27.25 31.16
CA ALA A 800 11.92 26.22 31.54
C ALA A 800 13.31 26.78 31.24
N PRO A 801 14.33 26.43 32.04
CA PRO A 801 15.70 26.82 31.75
C PRO A 801 16.00 26.42 30.31
N ALA A 802 16.45 27.40 29.50
CA ALA A 802 16.76 27.30 28.07
C ALA A 802 17.08 25.87 27.59
N GLY A 803 16.04 25.11 27.26
CA GLY A 803 16.15 23.87 26.53
C GLY A 803 16.12 24.21 25.04
N PRO A 804 17.03 23.65 24.22
CA PRO A 804 16.98 23.82 22.77
C PRO A 804 15.69 23.15 22.26
N GLY A 805 14.75 23.94 21.74
CA GLY A 805 13.43 23.46 21.27
C GLY A 805 12.22 24.29 21.75
N THR A 806 12.43 25.38 22.51
CA THR A 806 11.33 26.26 22.94
C THR A 806 10.83 27.11 21.75
N LEU A 807 9.51 27.15 21.53
CA LEU A 807 8.78 27.96 20.53
C LEU A 807 8.88 29.47 20.78
N VAL A 808 10.07 29.99 21.04
CA VAL A 808 10.33 31.42 21.15
C VAL A 808 10.76 31.90 19.78
N GLY A 809 9.79 32.36 18.98
CA GLY A 809 10.11 33.15 17.80
C GLY A 809 11.10 34.26 18.19
N GLY A 810 12.10 34.50 17.34
CA GLY A 810 13.12 35.54 17.57
C GLY A 810 12.47 36.83 18.09
N ASN A 811 12.98 37.32 19.22
CA ASN A 811 12.39 38.27 20.18
C ASN A 811 11.50 37.66 21.28
N GLY A 812 11.96 36.58 21.92
CA GLY A 812 12.20 36.57 23.37
C GLY A 812 11.02 36.61 24.34
N ALA A 813 9.76 36.68 23.91
CA ALA A 813 8.66 36.77 24.84
C ALA A 813 7.45 35.95 24.35
N ALA A 814 7.17 34.84 25.05
CA ALA A 814 5.95 34.05 24.89
C ALA A 814 4.66 34.85 25.22
N TRP A 815 4.87 36.02 25.84
CA TRP A 815 3.92 37.08 26.14
C TRP A 815 4.38 38.34 25.43
N GLY A 816 3.50 39.19 24.90
CA GLY A 816 3.94 40.49 24.39
C GLY A 816 4.77 41.26 25.44
N ASN A 817 5.85 41.90 25.00
CA ASN A 817 6.89 42.48 25.86
C ASN A 817 6.30 43.20 27.09
N ASN A 818 6.51 42.67 28.30
CA ASN A 818 6.07 43.24 29.57
C ASN A 818 4.55 43.55 29.67
N GLY A 819 3.69 42.68 29.11
CA GLY A 819 2.23 42.85 29.18
C GLY A 819 1.64 43.78 28.10
N ASN A 820 2.44 44.15 27.10
CA ASN A 820 1.94 44.88 25.93
C ASN A 820 1.31 43.92 24.90
N PRO A 821 0.32 44.38 24.11
CA PRO A 821 -0.24 43.59 23.02
C PRO A 821 0.80 43.25 21.95
N VAL A 822 0.66 42.08 21.35
CA VAL A 822 1.43 41.67 20.17
C VAL A 822 1.02 42.54 18.98
N VAL A 823 1.88 43.47 18.58
CA VAL A 823 1.60 44.44 17.49
C VAL A 823 2.04 43.97 16.10
N THR A 824 2.72 42.82 16.01
CA THR A 824 3.10 42.18 14.74
C THR A 824 2.70 40.71 14.72
N PRO A 825 2.35 40.11 13.56
CA PRO A 825 1.94 38.72 13.51
C PRO A 825 3.04 37.77 14.01
N GLN A 826 2.79 37.03 15.10
CA GLN A 826 3.80 36.20 15.75
C GLN A 826 3.30 34.81 16.17
N VAL A 827 1.97 34.58 16.23
CA VAL A 827 1.40 33.29 16.65
C VAL A 827 1.34 32.32 15.47
N PRO A 828 2.04 31.18 15.50
CA PRO A 828 1.99 30.16 14.47
C PRO A 828 0.68 29.33 14.53
N THR A 829 0.37 28.58 13.47
CA THR A 829 -0.89 27.83 13.29
C THR A 829 -1.26 26.88 14.42
N ILE A 830 -0.30 26.28 15.14
CA ILE A 830 -0.58 25.46 16.32
C ILE A 830 -1.26 26.25 17.44
N GLY A 831 -1.03 27.56 17.54
CA GLY A 831 -1.68 28.44 18.52
C GLY A 831 -2.97 29.09 18.00
N LEU A 832 -3.23 29.03 16.70
CA LEU A 832 -4.34 29.77 16.09
C LEU A 832 -5.67 29.00 16.20
N PRO A 833 -6.79 29.71 16.41
CA PRO A 833 -8.10 29.07 16.52
C PRO A 833 -8.55 28.44 15.19
N LEU A 834 -9.39 27.41 15.28
CA LEU A 834 -10.18 26.93 14.16
C LEU A 834 -11.26 27.98 13.85
N LEU A 835 -11.21 28.57 12.66
CA LEU A 835 -12.25 29.44 12.15
C LEU A 835 -13.28 28.61 11.40
N MET A 836 -14.53 28.71 11.83
CA MET A 836 -15.67 28.06 11.20
C MET A 836 -16.53 29.12 10.53
N GLU A 837 -16.68 29.03 9.21
CA GLU A 837 -17.62 29.83 8.44
C GLU A 837 -18.84 28.99 8.08
N PHE A 838 -20.02 29.47 8.48
CA PHE A 838 -21.31 28.92 8.12
C PHE A 838 -22.04 29.87 7.19
N ARG A 839 -22.51 29.35 6.06
CA ARG A 839 -23.39 30.06 5.13
C ARG A 839 -24.72 29.35 5.06
N CYS A 840 -25.74 29.97 5.63
CA CYS A 840 -27.13 29.58 5.48
C CYS A 840 -27.74 30.46 4.39
N TYR A 841 -28.28 29.86 3.33
CA TYR A 841 -28.88 30.64 2.25
C TYR A 841 -30.35 30.94 2.58
N PRO A 842 -30.91 32.05 2.07
CA PRO A 842 -32.33 32.35 2.23
C PRO A 842 -33.19 31.21 1.68
N ASP A 843 -34.13 30.73 2.48
CA ASP A 843 -34.99 29.60 2.18
C ASP A 843 -36.35 29.82 2.85
N SER A 844 -37.41 29.93 2.04
CA SER A 844 -38.77 30.17 2.52
C SER A 844 -39.43 28.92 3.11
N SER A 845 -38.84 27.74 2.91
CA SER A 845 -39.32 26.49 3.50
C SER A 845 -38.79 26.25 4.91
N ALA A 846 -37.70 26.93 5.28
CA ALA A 846 -37.07 26.83 6.59
C ALA A 846 -37.81 27.62 7.69
N LEU A 847 -37.76 27.14 8.93
CA LEU A 847 -38.39 27.78 10.08
C LEU A 847 -37.45 28.78 10.78
N GLY A 848 -36.17 28.43 10.96
CA GLY A 848 -35.18 29.27 11.65
C GLY A 848 -35.41 29.43 13.15
N LEU A 849 -35.94 28.39 13.80
CA LEU A 849 -36.32 28.44 15.23
C LEU A 849 -35.32 27.78 16.18
N ASN A 850 -34.30 27.11 15.66
CA ASN A 850 -33.27 26.46 16.48
C ASN A 850 -32.39 27.48 17.18
N VAL A 851 -32.17 27.31 18.49
CA VAL A 851 -31.35 28.20 19.33
C VAL A 851 -30.11 27.46 19.79
N PHE A 852 -28.94 28.02 19.48
CA PHE A 852 -27.62 27.55 19.86
C PHE A 852 -27.31 27.97 21.30
N ASP A 853 -26.84 27.03 22.13
CA ASP A 853 -26.30 27.34 23.46
C ASP A 853 -24.96 28.06 23.32
N ALA A 854 -24.75 29.06 24.16
CA ALA A 854 -23.59 29.92 24.12
C ALA A 854 -23.20 30.41 25.52
N SER A 855 -21.94 30.80 25.67
CA SER A 855 -21.45 31.54 26.82
C SER A 855 -20.91 32.90 26.36
N LEU A 856 -20.99 33.91 27.21
CA LEU A 856 -20.33 35.20 27.02
C LEU A 856 -18.92 35.10 27.58
N VAL A 857 -17.96 35.36 26.71
CA VAL A 857 -16.53 35.35 27.06
C VAL A 857 -16.24 36.35 28.19
N THR A 858 -16.88 37.52 28.13
CA THR A 858 -16.87 38.52 29.22
C THR A 858 -18.20 39.29 29.25
N LEU A 859 -18.47 40.05 30.31
CA LEU A 859 -19.67 40.90 30.36
C LEU A 859 -19.50 42.25 29.64
N ASN A 860 -18.26 42.67 29.34
CA ASN A 860 -17.95 43.94 28.69
C ASN A 860 -18.01 43.87 27.16
N GLY A 861 -18.34 42.70 26.59
CA GLY A 861 -18.49 42.51 25.16
C GLY A 861 -17.20 42.20 24.41
N ALA A 862 -16.04 42.11 25.03
CA ALA A 862 -14.76 41.86 24.34
C ALA A 862 -13.95 40.74 25.03
N PRO A 863 -13.04 40.03 24.33
CA PRO A 863 -12.83 40.04 22.88
C PRO A 863 -14.02 39.41 22.12
N ARG A 864 -14.14 39.73 20.82
CA ARG A 864 -15.22 39.23 19.96
C ARG A 864 -14.88 37.83 19.42
N THR A 865 -15.79 36.88 19.58
CA THR A 865 -15.61 35.49 19.13
C THR A 865 -16.53 35.11 17.97
N LEU A 866 -17.47 35.99 17.63
CA LEU A 866 -18.46 35.76 16.59
C LEU A 866 -18.61 37.02 15.72
N ALA A 867 -18.55 36.83 14.41
CA ALA A 867 -18.79 37.84 13.39
C ALA A 867 -19.91 37.36 12.46
N PHE A 868 -20.97 38.13 12.27
CA PHE A 868 -22.11 37.69 11.47
C PHE A 868 -22.84 38.81 10.73
N ALA A 869 -23.49 38.43 9.64
CA ALA A 869 -24.47 39.21 8.91
C ALA A 869 -25.67 38.30 8.65
N ALA A 870 -26.78 38.59 9.31
CA ALA A 870 -27.96 37.73 9.27
C ALA A 870 -29.21 38.48 8.83
N GLY A 871 -30.02 37.83 8.01
CA GLY A 871 -31.35 38.28 7.69
C GLY A 871 -32.27 38.17 8.91
N GLY A 872 -33.34 38.96 8.89
CA GLY A 872 -34.29 39.03 9.99
C GLY A 872 -35.40 40.03 9.69
N VAL A 873 -36.26 40.27 10.67
CA VAL A 873 -37.35 41.24 10.56
C VAL A 873 -36.93 42.55 11.22
N GLY A 874 -36.80 43.60 10.42
CA GLY A 874 -36.43 44.94 10.87
C GLY A 874 -37.58 45.71 11.54
N PRO A 875 -37.33 46.96 11.97
CA PRO A 875 -38.35 47.80 12.58
C PRO A 875 -39.54 48.00 11.64
N GLY A 876 -40.76 47.80 12.16
CA GLY A 876 -41.99 47.88 11.36
C GLY A 876 -42.38 46.59 10.62
N GLY A 877 -41.71 45.47 10.88
CA GLY A 877 -42.10 44.15 10.34
C GLY A 877 -41.54 43.84 8.95
N VAL A 878 -40.56 44.60 8.47
CA VAL A 878 -39.99 44.44 7.13
C VAL A 878 -38.95 43.31 7.12
N PRO A 879 -39.12 42.24 6.30
CA PRO A 879 -38.12 41.21 6.17
C PRO A 879 -36.89 41.73 5.40
N VAL A 880 -35.71 41.49 5.96
CA VAL A 880 -34.41 41.81 5.34
C VAL A 880 -33.71 40.50 5.05
N ILE A 881 -33.52 40.23 3.75
CA ILE A 881 -32.83 39.03 3.25
C ILE A 881 -31.32 39.31 3.18
N ARG A 882 -30.51 38.33 3.58
CA ARG A 882 -29.05 38.35 3.46
C ARG A 882 -28.58 37.12 2.70
N ASP A 883 -28.20 37.31 1.44
CA ASP A 883 -27.44 36.30 0.71
C ASP A 883 -26.01 36.26 1.27
N PRO A 884 -25.56 35.13 1.85
CA PRO A 884 -24.23 35.03 2.44
C PRO A 884 -23.09 35.27 1.45
N ASP A 885 -23.26 34.96 0.15
CA ASP A 885 -22.19 35.15 -0.84
C ASP A 885 -21.93 36.64 -1.15
N LEU A 886 -22.92 37.49 -0.90
CA LEU A 886 -22.82 38.94 -1.08
C LEU A 886 -22.36 39.69 0.17
N GLN A 887 -22.20 39.00 1.32
CA GLN A 887 -21.79 39.65 2.56
C GLN A 887 -20.27 39.67 2.72
N THR A 888 -19.68 40.87 2.62
CA THR A 888 -18.26 41.13 2.89
C THR A 888 -18.01 41.62 4.33
N LEU A 889 -19.05 42.17 4.98
CA LEU A 889 -18.98 42.75 6.32
C LEU A 889 -19.98 42.08 7.28
N ALA A 890 -19.59 41.92 8.54
CA ALA A 890 -20.43 41.51 9.65
C ALA A 890 -21.39 42.64 10.05
N ALA A 891 -22.51 42.75 9.33
CA ALA A 891 -23.51 43.80 9.49
C ALA A 891 -24.47 43.58 10.68
N GLY A 892 -24.38 42.44 11.37
CA GLY A 892 -25.34 42.04 12.39
C GLY A 892 -26.63 41.48 11.81
N GLY A 893 -27.58 41.24 12.71
CA GLY A 893 -28.96 40.82 12.40
C GLY A 893 -29.98 41.70 13.10
N PHE A 894 -31.17 41.17 13.37
CA PHE A 894 -32.29 41.92 13.95
C PHE A 894 -32.81 41.25 15.21
N ASN A 895 -33.04 42.01 16.29
CA ASN A 895 -33.54 41.47 17.56
C ASN A 895 -35.06 41.63 17.66
N PRO A 896 -35.86 40.54 17.61
CA PRO A 896 -37.32 40.62 17.71
C PRO A 896 -37.80 41.03 19.11
N GLY A 897 -36.99 40.86 20.16
CA GLY A 897 -37.31 41.28 21.53
C GLY A 897 -36.87 42.70 21.88
N SER A 898 -36.30 43.46 20.93
CA SER A 898 -35.86 44.84 21.17
C SER A 898 -37.02 45.84 21.18
N THR A 899 -36.76 47.04 21.69
CA THR A 899 -37.69 48.19 21.63
C THR A 899 -37.02 49.35 20.89
N PRO A 900 -37.44 49.72 19.66
CA PRO A 900 -38.53 49.13 18.88
C PRO A 900 -38.22 47.72 18.38
N THR A 901 -39.26 46.88 18.25
CA THR A 901 -39.15 45.50 17.76
C THR A 901 -38.41 45.42 16.44
N GLY A 902 -37.45 44.49 16.34
CA GLY A 902 -36.64 44.31 15.14
C GLY A 902 -35.47 45.30 15.00
N ALA A 903 -35.02 45.95 16.08
CA ALA A 903 -33.83 46.81 16.02
C ALA A 903 -32.60 46.02 15.55
N SER A 904 -31.73 46.69 14.79
CA SER A 904 -30.45 46.11 14.34
C SER A 904 -29.58 45.76 15.54
N THR A 905 -28.94 44.61 15.45
CA THR A 905 -27.88 44.17 16.35
C THR A 905 -26.51 44.51 15.78
N ILE A 906 -25.48 44.49 16.63
CA ILE A 906 -24.09 44.61 16.18
C ILE A 906 -23.61 43.28 15.59
N GLY A 907 -22.85 43.32 14.50
CA GLY A 907 -22.35 42.10 13.85
C GLY A 907 -21.15 41.45 14.50
N LEU A 908 -20.53 42.11 15.49
CA LEU A 908 -19.44 41.55 16.29
C LEU A 908 -19.92 41.36 17.72
N VAL A 909 -19.88 40.12 18.21
CA VAL A 909 -20.28 39.78 19.59
C VAL A 909 -19.28 38.83 20.23
N ASN A 910 -19.30 38.75 21.55
CA ASN A 910 -18.46 37.86 22.35
C ASN A 910 -19.23 36.63 22.86
N ALA A 911 -20.27 36.23 22.12
CA ALA A 911 -20.93 34.96 22.31
C ALA A 911 -20.03 33.85 21.76
N PHE A 912 -19.78 32.84 22.58
CA PHE A 912 -18.97 31.68 22.29
C PHE A 912 -19.89 30.47 22.22
N TYR A 913 -20.01 29.88 21.03
CA TYR A 913 -20.90 28.74 20.79
C TYR A 913 -20.33 27.45 21.38
N LEU A 914 -21.21 26.72 22.05
CA LEU A 914 -20.91 25.39 22.56
C LEU A 914 -21.16 24.34 21.47
N GLY A 915 -20.40 23.25 21.54
CA GLY A 915 -20.50 22.19 20.55
C GLY A 915 -19.53 21.05 20.80
N GLN A 916 -19.23 20.31 19.75
CA GLN A 916 -18.23 19.25 19.77
C GLN A 916 -17.44 19.25 18.46
N LEU A 917 -16.14 18.98 18.59
CA LEU A 917 -15.23 18.79 17.48
C LEU A 917 -14.88 17.31 17.36
N ASP A 918 -15.09 16.72 16.18
CA ASP A 918 -14.70 15.35 15.88
C ASP A 918 -13.45 15.36 15.01
N LEU A 919 -12.38 14.77 15.53
CA LEU A 919 -11.03 14.78 14.94
C LEU A 919 -10.57 13.38 14.57
N VAL A 920 -9.70 13.29 13.57
CA VAL A 920 -8.97 12.07 13.21
C VAL A 920 -7.47 12.35 13.05
N SER A 921 -6.62 11.51 13.65
CA SER A 921 -5.16 11.60 13.50
C SER A 921 -4.66 10.84 12.27
N ARG A 922 -4.98 11.31 11.06
CA ARG A 922 -4.48 10.69 9.82
C ARG A 922 -3.19 11.31 9.26
N VAL A 923 -2.96 12.59 9.54
CA VAL A 923 -1.76 13.32 9.08
C VAL A 923 -0.71 13.30 10.18
N SER A 924 0.50 12.86 9.82
CA SER A 924 1.66 12.87 10.71
C SER A 924 2.85 13.51 10.02
N ARG A 925 3.63 14.33 10.72
CA ARG A 925 4.77 15.04 10.14
C ARG A 925 6.06 14.85 10.93
N ALA A 926 7.16 14.69 10.20
CA ALA A 926 8.52 14.62 10.72
C ALA A 926 9.43 15.63 9.99
N HIS A 927 10.44 16.13 10.67
CA HIS A 927 11.44 17.04 10.12
C HIS A 927 12.82 16.46 10.36
N THR A 928 13.68 16.54 9.35
CA THR A 928 15.08 16.14 9.48
C THR A 928 15.90 17.25 10.14
N ILE A 929 17.11 16.94 10.59
CA ILE A 929 18.19 17.92 10.75
C ILE A 929 18.55 18.55 9.39
N TRP A 930 19.40 19.57 9.42
CA TRP A 930 20.01 20.12 8.22
C TRP A 930 21.21 19.28 7.78
N PHE A 931 21.15 18.74 6.57
CA PHE A 931 22.22 17.95 5.96
C PHE A 931 23.11 18.82 5.07
N ASP A 932 24.39 18.47 5.01
CA ASP A 932 25.37 19.06 4.09
C ASP A 932 25.57 18.22 2.82
N THR A 933 26.11 18.87 1.77
CA THR A 933 26.49 18.22 0.50
C THR A 933 28.01 18.25 0.30
N PRO A 934 28.78 17.43 1.04
CA PRO A 934 30.24 17.46 0.97
C PRO A 934 30.73 17.15 -0.45
N ASN A 935 31.85 17.78 -0.84
CA ASN A 935 32.54 17.63 -2.12
C ASN A 935 31.80 18.20 -3.35
N VAL A 936 30.65 18.85 -3.19
CA VAL A 936 29.90 19.47 -4.28
C VAL A 936 29.59 20.92 -3.93
N ASN A 937 30.06 21.84 -4.77
CA ASN A 937 29.72 23.26 -4.66
C ASN A 937 28.48 23.55 -5.51
N ALA A 938 27.54 24.34 -4.99
CA ALA A 938 26.28 24.67 -5.69
C ALA A 938 25.52 23.42 -6.20
N PRO A 939 25.14 22.49 -5.32
CA PRO A 939 24.59 21.19 -5.70
C PRO A 939 23.29 21.29 -6.49
N ARG A 940 23.14 20.41 -7.48
CA ARG A 940 21.89 20.10 -8.17
C ARG A 940 21.35 18.78 -7.63
N TYR A 941 20.16 18.82 -7.08
CA TYR A 941 19.52 17.67 -6.47
C TYR A 941 18.69 16.89 -7.50
N ALA A 942 18.72 15.57 -7.38
CA ALA A 942 17.77 14.70 -8.07
C ALA A 942 16.50 14.51 -7.22
N THR A 943 15.47 13.93 -7.81
CA THR A 943 14.28 13.48 -7.07
C THR A 943 14.72 12.46 -6.01
N PRO A 944 14.34 12.63 -4.74
CA PRO A 944 14.67 11.66 -3.71
C PRO A 944 14.00 10.31 -3.95
N VAL A 945 14.69 9.23 -3.56
CA VAL A 945 14.16 7.87 -3.60
C VAL A 945 13.54 7.56 -2.25
N VAL A 946 12.26 7.19 -2.26
CA VAL A 946 11.49 6.80 -1.07
C VAL A 946 11.30 5.29 -1.11
N ASP A 947 11.57 4.60 -0.01
CA ASP A 947 11.36 3.16 0.12
C ASP A 947 10.50 2.82 1.36
N PRO A 948 9.40 2.07 1.23
CA PRO A 948 8.78 1.58 -0.01
C PRO A 948 8.37 2.70 -0.97
N ALA A 949 8.54 2.45 -2.26
CA ALA A 949 8.13 3.37 -3.32
C ALA A 949 6.62 3.71 -3.22
N PRO A 950 6.17 4.87 -3.72
CA PRO A 950 4.78 5.33 -3.56
C PRO A 950 3.72 4.32 -4.01
N GLU A 951 4.01 3.52 -5.04
CA GLU A 951 3.10 2.51 -5.59
C GLU A 951 2.99 1.27 -4.71
N ARG A 952 3.95 1.08 -3.80
CA ARG A 952 4.01 -0.02 -2.82
C ARG A 952 3.47 0.37 -1.44
N GLN A 953 3.08 1.63 -1.26
CA GLN A 953 2.40 2.05 -0.03
C GLN A 953 1.00 1.42 0.03
N PRO A 954 0.44 1.13 1.22
CA PRO A 954 -0.92 0.63 1.34
C PRO A 954 -1.95 1.53 0.64
N THR A 955 -3.03 0.95 0.13
CA THR A 955 -4.05 1.66 -0.67
C THR A 955 -4.61 2.91 0.05
N ASP A 956 -4.69 4.01 -0.69
CA ASP A 956 -5.08 5.36 -0.24
C ASP A 956 -4.25 5.91 0.94
N THR A 957 -3.02 5.44 1.08
CA THR A 957 -2.02 6.05 1.95
C THR A 957 -0.93 6.73 1.12
N ALA A 958 -0.21 7.68 1.72
CA ALA A 958 0.87 8.37 1.01
C ALA A 958 1.96 8.89 1.94
N ILE A 959 3.18 8.98 1.40
CA ILE A 959 4.29 9.75 1.96
C ILE A 959 4.56 10.91 1.01
N THR A 960 4.54 12.12 1.52
CA THR A 960 4.87 13.33 0.75
C THR A 960 6.05 14.05 1.39
N LEU A 961 6.96 14.51 0.55
CA LEU A 961 8.17 15.21 0.97
C LEU A 961 8.09 16.69 0.62
N ALA A 962 8.67 17.53 1.49
CA ALA A 962 8.94 18.92 1.19
C ALA A 962 10.37 19.28 1.62
N PHE A 963 10.98 20.22 0.94
CA PHE A 963 12.39 20.57 1.07
C PHE A 963 12.57 22.07 1.20
N ARG A 964 13.63 22.46 1.90
CA ARG A 964 14.13 23.83 1.91
C ARG A 964 15.65 23.83 1.99
N GLY A 965 16.26 24.84 1.38
CA GLY A 965 17.71 24.95 1.27
C GLY A 965 18.29 26.20 1.96
N ALA A 966 19.56 26.11 2.35
CA ALA A 966 20.37 27.22 2.82
C ALA A 966 21.80 27.11 2.24
N SER A 967 22.45 28.24 2.05
CA SER A 967 23.88 28.31 1.71
C SER A 967 24.75 28.36 2.97
N LEU A 968 24.20 28.88 4.07
CA LEU A 968 24.87 28.94 5.37
C LEU A 968 23.84 29.01 6.49
N ILE A 969 24.12 28.33 7.60
CA ILE A 969 23.32 28.41 8.83
C ILE A 969 24.18 29.06 9.92
N THR A 970 23.65 30.09 10.57
CA THR A 970 24.34 30.84 11.65
C THR A 970 23.45 30.97 12.88
N GLY A 971 24.03 31.40 14.00
CA GLY A 971 23.33 31.55 15.28
C GLY A 971 23.63 30.40 16.25
N ALA A 972 23.36 30.59 17.54
CA ALA A 972 23.59 29.59 18.56
C ALA A 972 22.26 28.95 19.01
N PRO A 973 22.09 27.62 18.92
CA PRO A 973 23.06 26.60 18.50
C PRO A 973 22.79 26.05 17.08
N ALA A 974 23.34 26.68 16.03
CA ALA A 974 23.31 26.15 14.66
C ALA A 974 23.86 24.72 14.56
N ALA A 975 24.91 24.41 15.34
CA ALA A 975 25.44 23.05 15.45
C ALA A 975 24.42 22.04 16.01
N ALA A 976 23.48 22.45 16.85
CA ALA A 976 22.44 21.53 17.34
C ALA A 976 21.40 21.24 16.24
N ALA A 977 20.98 22.25 15.47
CA ALA A 977 20.04 22.05 14.36
C ALA A 977 20.60 21.19 13.21
N MET A 978 21.92 21.06 13.12
CA MET A 978 22.63 20.23 12.13
C MET A 978 23.01 18.84 12.63
N ASN A 979 22.87 18.53 13.92
CA ASN A 979 23.33 17.25 14.49
C ASN A 979 22.35 16.65 15.52
N ASN A 980 21.22 17.31 15.82
CA ASN A 980 20.22 16.82 16.76
C ASN A 980 18.83 17.43 16.49
N ALA A 981 17.92 16.64 15.92
CA ALA A 981 16.56 17.08 15.57
C ALA A 981 15.70 17.45 16.79
N ASN A 982 16.06 17.03 18.00
CA ASN A 982 15.36 17.46 19.22
C ASN A 982 15.51 18.97 19.50
N ALA A 983 16.52 19.62 18.89
CA ALA A 983 16.72 21.06 18.99
C ALA A 983 15.80 21.88 18.06
N LEU A 984 15.12 21.22 17.12
CA LEU A 984 14.16 21.84 16.21
C LEU A 984 12.81 21.99 16.90
N ASP A 985 11.95 22.86 16.41
CA ASP A 985 10.54 22.99 16.81
C ASP A 985 9.60 22.11 15.92
N PRO A 986 8.26 22.09 16.14
CA PRO A 986 7.32 21.34 15.31
C PRO A 986 7.21 21.81 13.84
N TYR A 987 7.84 22.93 13.47
CA TYR A 987 7.96 23.46 12.11
C TYR A 987 9.32 23.15 11.47
N GLY A 988 10.21 22.48 12.22
CA GLY A 988 11.57 22.15 11.80
C GLY A 988 12.58 23.28 12.00
N ASP A 989 12.25 24.33 12.77
CA ASP A 989 13.10 25.49 13.00
C ASP A 989 13.90 25.37 14.31
N GLY A 990 15.18 25.72 14.29
CA GLY A 990 16.02 25.80 15.48
C GLY A 990 15.91 27.17 16.16
N ALA A 991 15.82 27.20 17.49
CA ALA A 991 15.76 28.46 18.24
C ALA A 991 17.03 29.31 18.03
N GLY A 992 16.87 30.57 17.65
CA GLY A 992 18.00 31.51 17.44
C GLY A 992 18.84 31.25 16.18
N VAL A 993 18.37 30.37 15.27
CA VAL A 993 19.04 30.06 14.01
C VAL A 993 18.63 31.03 12.91
N THR A 994 19.61 31.50 12.14
CA THR A 994 19.41 32.32 10.95
C THR A 994 19.90 31.57 9.71
N LEU A 995 19.01 31.43 8.73
CA LEU A 995 19.29 30.83 7.44
C LEU A 995 19.75 31.91 6.45
N HIS A 996 20.89 31.69 5.80
CA HIS A 996 21.38 32.51 4.69
C HIS A 996 21.21 31.73 3.40
N SER A 997 20.66 32.35 2.36
CA SER A 997 20.34 31.68 1.10
C SER A 997 20.66 32.55 -0.12
N SER A 998 20.96 31.90 -1.25
CA SER A 998 21.13 32.53 -2.57
C SER A 998 19.82 32.67 -3.37
N SER A 999 18.77 31.95 -2.97
CA SER A 999 17.37 32.07 -3.44
C SER A 999 16.42 32.25 -2.25
N ALA A 1000 15.10 32.16 -2.38
CA ALA A 1000 14.13 32.38 -1.28
C ALA A 1000 14.30 31.33 -0.16
N GLY A 1001 15.30 31.52 0.70
CA GLY A 1001 15.71 30.58 1.74
C GLY A 1001 14.65 30.41 2.81
N GLY A 1002 14.57 29.19 3.33
CA GLY A 1002 13.64 28.84 4.41
C GLY A 1002 12.20 28.55 3.97
N ILE A 1003 11.86 28.69 2.68
CA ILE A 1003 10.53 28.34 2.16
C ILE A 1003 10.50 26.84 1.81
N TRP A 1004 9.50 26.13 2.34
CA TRP A 1004 9.24 24.74 1.99
C TRP A 1004 8.70 24.62 0.56
N SER A 1005 9.24 23.68 -0.20
CA SER A 1005 8.81 23.33 -1.56
C SER A 1005 8.61 21.83 -1.68
N SER A 1006 7.60 21.38 -2.43
CA SER A 1006 7.41 19.96 -2.74
C SER A 1006 8.40 19.43 -3.78
N ASP A 1007 9.14 20.31 -4.45
CA ASP A 1007 10.13 19.95 -5.46
C ASP A 1007 11.56 20.22 -4.95
N MET A 1008 12.36 19.15 -4.85
CA MET A 1008 13.76 19.24 -4.44
C MET A 1008 14.60 20.10 -5.40
N SER A 1009 14.24 20.17 -6.68
CA SER A 1009 14.97 20.97 -7.66
C SER A 1009 14.91 22.49 -7.36
N SER A 1010 13.89 22.92 -6.61
CA SER A 1010 13.73 24.33 -6.21
C SER A 1010 14.82 24.83 -5.25
N ILE A 1011 15.56 23.90 -4.61
CA ILE A 1011 16.66 24.22 -3.70
C ILE A 1011 18.04 24.01 -4.32
N ASN A 1012 18.12 23.82 -5.64
CA ASN A 1012 19.39 23.75 -6.36
C ASN A 1012 20.28 24.95 -6.05
N GLY A 1013 21.56 24.70 -5.79
CA GLY A 1013 22.56 25.67 -5.36
C GLY A 1013 22.69 25.82 -3.84
N ALA A 1014 21.78 25.26 -3.04
CA ALA A 1014 21.88 25.26 -1.59
C ALA A 1014 22.80 24.14 -1.09
N GLU A 1015 23.90 24.47 -0.39
CA GLU A 1015 24.87 23.50 0.15
C GLU A 1015 24.36 22.76 1.39
N LEU A 1016 23.29 23.28 2.00
CA LEU A 1016 22.58 22.69 3.12
C LEU A 1016 21.11 22.52 2.76
N PHE A 1017 20.52 21.39 3.14
CA PHE A 1017 19.09 21.15 2.96
C PHE A 1017 18.44 20.49 4.16
N GLN A 1018 17.13 20.67 4.28
CA GLN A 1018 16.29 19.99 5.26
C GLN A 1018 15.07 19.41 4.56
N ALA A 1019 14.61 18.25 5.00
CA ALA A 1019 13.41 17.59 4.51
C ALA A 1019 12.31 17.55 5.60
N ARG A 1020 11.06 17.67 5.14
CA ARG A 1020 9.85 17.41 5.92
C ARG A 1020 9.13 16.22 5.30
N VAL A 1021 8.91 15.19 6.09
CA VAL A 1021 8.16 13.99 5.71
C VAL A 1021 6.74 14.13 6.24
N THR A 1022 5.73 14.01 5.37
CA THR A 1022 4.32 13.99 5.75
C THR A 1022 3.71 12.65 5.37
N PHE A 1023 3.27 11.91 6.39
CA PHE A 1023 2.54 10.66 6.27
C PHE A 1023 1.04 10.96 6.25
N ILE A 1024 0.33 10.35 5.31
CA ILE A 1024 -1.12 10.45 5.17
C ILE A 1024 -1.68 9.03 5.26
N SER A 1025 -2.38 8.74 6.35
CA SER A 1025 -3.03 7.45 6.60
C SER A 1025 -4.46 7.43 6.06
N ASN A 1026 -4.97 6.24 5.76
CA ASN A 1026 -6.34 6.06 5.30
C ASN A 1026 -7.29 6.03 6.52
N ALA A 1027 -8.19 7.03 6.59
CA ALA A 1027 -9.12 7.16 7.71
C ALA A 1027 -10.20 6.05 7.77
N GLN A 1028 -10.49 5.38 6.66
CA GLN A 1028 -11.50 4.34 6.54
C GLN A 1028 -10.93 2.97 6.92
N THR A 1029 -9.85 2.57 6.27
CA THR A 1029 -9.24 1.24 6.45
C THR A 1029 -8.27 1.18 7.63
N THR A 1030 -7.91 2.34 8.20
CA THR A 1030 -6.86 2.51 9.22
C THR A 1030 -5.45 2.12 8.75
N LEU A 1031 -5.28 1.86 7.44
CA LEU A 1031 -3.99 1.58 6.85
C LEU A 1031 -3.07 2.80 6.96
N ARG A 1032 -1.80 2.52 7.20
CA ARG A 1032 -0.76 3.52 7.47
C ARG A 1032 0.40 3.32 6.50
N PRO A 1033 0.94 4.40 5.92
CA PRO A 1033 2.17 4.30 5.15
C PRO A 1033 3.36 4.00 6.07
N THR A 1034 4.41 3.41 5.51
CA THR A 1034 5.66 3.09 6.23
C THR A 1034 6.86 3.63 5.45
N LEU A 1035 7.92 4.04 6.14
CA LEU A 1035 9.17 4.50 5.51
C LEU A 1035 10.35 3.70 6.05
N SER A 1036 10.94 2.84 5.21
CA SER A 1036 12.12 2.04 5.54
C SER A 1036 13.42 2.77 5.20
N ALA A 1037 13.42 3.57 4.13
CA ALA A 1037 14.59 4.35 3.76
C ALA A 1037 14.26 5.60 2.92
N LEU A 1038 15.16 6.58 2.99
CA LEU A 1038 15.09 7.82 2.21
C LEU A 1038 16.46 8.16 1.64
N GLY A 1039 16.58 8.16 0.30
CA GLY A 1039 17.81 8.43 -0.42
C GLY A 1039 17.80 9.79 -1.12
N PHE A 1040 18.86 10.56 -0.92
CA PHE A 1040 19.11 11.86 -1.56
C PHE A 1040 20.35 11.79 -2.44
N ALA A 1041 20.22 12.17 -3.70
CA ALA A 1041 21.33 12.25 -4.66
C ALA A 1041 21.52 13.69 -5.12
N TYR A 1042 22.79 14.12 -5.23
CA TYR A 1042 23.16 15.44 -5.70
C TYR A 1042 24.43 15.41 -6.56
N ARG A 1043 24.57 16.37 -7.47
CA ARG A 1043 25.76 16.56 -8.31
C ARG A 1043 26.09 18.02 -8.51
N GLN A 1044 27.29 18.32 -9.00
CA GLN A 1044 27.69 19.69 -9.37
C GLN A 1044 26.99 20.20 -10.63
#